data_AF-D1PXB8-F1
#
_entry.id   AF-D1PXB8-F1
#
_cell.length_a   1.000
_cell.length_b   1.000
_cell.length_c   1.000
_cell.angle_alpha   90.00
_cell.angle_beta   90.00
_cell.angle_gamma   90.00
#
_symmetry.space_group_name_H-M   'P 1'
#
loop_
_entity.id
_entity.type
_entity.pdbx_description
1 polymer ?
#
loop_
_entity_poly.entity_id
_entity_poly.type
_entity_poly.pdbx_seq_one_letter_code
_entity_poly.pdbx_strand_id
1 'polypeptide(L)'
;MVLNQKTHMTKIESLLLLLAWTLLPVTGHATKFMTLKVVDQEFLMVQFRDGEVRYRDNGCGSSAFLGHCFAEGDDTLRVFGIRLNPSVAMATHDWTLSSPDDSSLNGLHPVAVSRKAKPMNTDHTLASELDHWFFLRLPHPMKQGCTYEVTFPTGIEADTRSAKTTFDIWRSQSEAIHVNIVGYVPHGRAHAADLYMWLGDGGQRDYKAFENNQVFLLNVTTGERKAVGKVVFWKSASASVEEAGEKNLTGSDVWKIDFACQNPGTYRLVVDGVGCSMDFVIDRNIYFQSYRYSLRGYYYMRIGEPAEPEKLLPVPRQPRFIPGVDPKNFVVYKTNLTPWSEEWRQQHMDVWDEPHFKKAEESLFYKHRLPGNPTNDHVVGGHSDAYDWDRHLAHVSNIYDILLPYLLTNGRLSEDNLGIRESGNGIPDLLDEARNEVDFFLSIRDGEAYSQGVTNPDKDWRMMFQAGCTTMAAWANAANCAMMAEAFRIQGNSELQKYYTREAIKAYRYAEKQKNQQLDDLQHVGIYPMRGRDFRQMAAAFLYNLTAERSWEKIMVDESIVKTDTTKLFKTGKQGYCQIWSAAAYMTCPHERHYPQFHHRLCSAINQAHTDHVQAMVKRPSRRATTDRRWQTSQNLQIAMMSHHITSSPARRQQLEDLMYVEADWALGRNPGNIVEMTGLGQRHLTDIYTTGRNDGTPEVHPGQTPFNGTETWTEGNGGDARILLNRCYPSWQEGGWPRQESFFNQRYLWVNAEFTPRETMRGKMALLAYLYGIR
;
A
#
# COMPACT_ATOMS: atom_id res chain seq x y z
N MET A 1 67.34 6.72 -41.58
CA MET A 1 67.04 7.97 -42.30
C MET A 1 66.02 8.74 -41.46
N VAL A 2 66.46 9.86 -40.88
CA VAL A 2 65.70 10.92 -40.15
C VAL A 2 64.94 10.47 -38.88
N LEU A 3 65.55 10.43 -37.68
CA LEU A 3 65.90 11.52 -36.72
C LEU A 3 64.71 12.34 -36.17
N ASN A 4 64.34 12.10 -34.90
CA ASN A 4 64.38 13.10 -33.80
C ASN A 4 63.97 12.42 -32.47
N GLN A 5 64.95 12.01 -31.68
CA GLN A 5 65.50 12.73 -30.52
C GLN A 5 64.67 12.55 -29.24
N LYS A 6 64.98 11.44 -28.55
CA LYS A 6 64.85 11.29 -27.10
C LYS A 6 65.96 12.11 -26.43
N THR A 7 65.61 12.93 -25.44
CA THR A 7 66.55 13.48 -24.47
C THR A 7 66.20 12.97 -23.08
N HIS A 8 67.11 12.17 -22.53
CA HIS A 8 67.22 11.89 -21.11
C HIS A 8 67.69 13.15 -20.37
N MET A 9 66.99 13.54 -19.31
CA MET A 9 67.62 14.20 -18.15
C MET A 9 67.03 13.60 -16.87
N THR A 10 67.80 12.71 -16.26
CA THR A 10 67.76 12.41 -14.82
C THR A 10 68.64 13.43 -14.10
N LYS A 11 68.11 14.09 -13.06
CA LYS A 11 68.70 14.25 -11.72
C LYS A 11 67.87 15.27 -10.94
N ILE A 12 67.24 14.83 -9.85
CA ILE A 12 67.60 15.24 -8.48
C ILE A 12 67.43 16.74 -8.31
N GLU A 13 66.23 17.16 -7.90
CA GLU A 13 65.91 18.39 -7.13
C GLU A 13 64.42 18.73 -7.29
N SER A 14 63.55 17.91 -6.70
CA SER A 14 62.20 18.31 -6.21
C SER A 14 61.65 17.23 -5.26
N LEU A 15 62.56 16.50 -4.61
CA LEU A 15 62.27 15.46 -3.62
C LEU A 15 62.14 16.12 -2.24
N LEU A 16 61.34 17.18 -2.11
CA LEU A 16 61.13 17.89 -0.83
C LEU A 16 59.83 18.73 -0.83
N LEU A 17 58.80 18.30 -1.56
CA LEU A 17 57.44 18.89 -1.52
C LEU A 17 56.34 17.81 -1.63
N LEU A 18 56.68 16.56 -1.28
CA LEU A 18 55.80 15.38 -1.41
C LEU A 18 55.63 14.60 -0.09
N LEU A 19 55.92 15.24 1.05
CA LEU A 19 55.74 14.67 2.39
C LEU A 19 55.26 15.76 3.36
N ALA A 20 54.01 16.23 3.20
CA ALA A 20 53.28 16.93 4.27
C ALA A 20 51.79 17.11 3.96
N TRP A 21 51.13 16.12 3.35
CA TRP A 21 49.69 15.93 3.60
C TRP A 21 49.56 14.55 4.21
N THR A 22 49.97 14.49 5.47
CA THR A 22 49.52 13.48 6.41
C THR A 22 48.03 13.27 6.21
N LEU A 23 47.67 12.05 5.82
CA LEU A 23 46.37 11.45 6.06
C LEU A 23 46.04 11.62 7.56
N LEU A 24 45.52 12.79 7.92
CA LEU A 24 44.67 12.87 9.10
C LEU A 24 43.43 12.08 8.70
N PRO A 25 43.05 11.01 9.44
CA PRO A 25 41.71 10.52 9.31
C PRO A 25 40.83 11.70 9.71
N VAL A 26 40.15 12.32 8.76
CA VAL A 26 38.98 13.13 9.09
C VAL A 26 37.96 12.11 9.57
N THR A 27 38.06 11.71 10.84
CA THR A 27 36.91 11.25 11.59
C THR A 27 35.98 12.45 11.59
N GLY A 28 35.09 12.52 10.60
CA GLY A 28 34.06 13.55 10.56
C GLY A 28 33.18 13.29 11.77
N HIS A 29 33.33 14.10 12.81
CA HIS A 29 32.47 14.06 13.99
C HIS A 29 31.17 14.74 13.58
N ALA A 30 30.23 13.97 12.99
CA ALA A 30 28.89 14.51 12.83
C ALA A 30 27.74 13.50 12.62
N THR A 31 26.69 13.61 13.43
CA THR A 31 25.32 13.26 13.01
C THR A 31 24.83 14.28 11.98
N LYS A 32 24.00 13.87 11.03
CA LYS A 32 23.61 14.72 9.88
C LYS A 32 22.36 15.52 10.20
N PHE A 33 22.41 16.84 10.10
CA PHE A 33 21.24 17.70 10.12
C PHE A 33 20.39 17.50 8.87
N MET A 34 19.09 17.32 9.06
CA MET A 34 18.15 17.06 7.98
C MET A 34 17.26 18.27 7.69
N THR A 35 16.61 18.84 8.72
CA THR A 35 15.69 19.98 8.54
C THR A 35 15.41 20.71 9.86
N LEU A 36 15.09 21.99 9.74
CA LEU A 36 14.45 22.82 10.77
C LEU A 36 13.10 23.28 10.23
N LYS A 37 12.01 22.93 10.89
CA LYS A 37 10.64 23.26 10.46
C LYS A 37 9.86 23.98 11.56
N VAL A 38 8.91 24.79 11.14
CA VAL A 38 7.85 25.31 11.99
C VAL A 38 6.81 24.21 12.20
N VAL A 39 6.44 23.94 13.45
CA VAL A 39 5.24 23.14 13.78
C VAL A 39 4.05 24.07 13.91
N ASP A 40 4.19 25.09 14.74
CA ASP A 40 3.28 26.21 14.89
C ASP A 40 4.06 27.40 15.47
N GLN A 41 3.40 28.52 15.76
CA GLN A 41 4.04 29.71 16.33
C GLN A 41 4.77 29.45 17.65
N GLU A 42 4.44 28.40 18.40
CA GLU A 42 5.02 28.07 19.70
C GLU A 42 6.10 26.96 19.63
N PHE A 43 6.21 26.25 18.49
CA PHE A 43 7.07 25.08 18.36
C PHE A 43 7.89 25.06 17.06
N LEU A 44 9.18 24.73 17.21
CA LEU A 44 10.07 24.34 16.11
C LEU A 44 10.37 22.84 16.19
N MET A 45 10.56 22.21 15.04
CA MET A 45 11.01 20.82 14.91
C MET A 45 12.37 20.75 14.23
N VAL A 46 13.34 20.11 14.87
CA VAL A 46 14.69 19.87 14.34
C VAL A 46 14.87 18.37 14.08
N GLN A 47 15.34 17.99 12.89
CA GLN A 47 15.58 16.59 12.54
C GLN A 47 17.07 16.33 12.27
N PHE A 48 17.56 15.22 12.82
CA PHE A 48 18.89 14.67 12.57
C PHE A 48 18.81 13.20 12.13
N ARG A 49 19.89 12.70 11.55
CA ARG A 49 20.03 11.30 11.11
C ARG A 49 21.43 10.80 11.45
N ASP A 50 21.50 9.59 12.00
CA ASP A 50 22.77 8.97 12.43
C ASP A 50 23.47 8.14 11.35
N GLY A 51 22.78 7.76 10.28
CA GLY A 51 23.37 7.04 9.16
C GLY A 51 22.38 6.79 8.03
N GLU A 52 22.88 6.30 6.90
CA GLU A 52 22.08 5.96 5.73
C GLU A 52 22.50 4.59 5.19
N VAL A 53 21.54 3.84 4.65
CA VAL A 53 21.86 2.65 3.86
C VAL A 53 21.99 3.06 2.41
N ARG A 54 23.06 2.61 1.76
CA ARG A 54 23.26 2.77 0.32
C ARG A 54 23.01 1.44 -0.34
N TYR A 55 22.19 1.44 -1.38
CA TYR A 55 21.82 0.25 -2.11
C TYR A 55 22.48 0.25 -3.50
N ARG A 56 22.84 -0.94 -3.98
CA ARG A 56 23.40 -1.10 -5.33
C ARG A 56 22.34 -0.84 -6.42
N ASP A 57 21.12 -1.36 -6.23
CA ASP A 57 19.89 -1.13 -7.02
C ASP A 57 20.07 -0.92 -8.53
N ASN A 58 20.98 -1.67 -9.16
CA ASN A 58 21.33 -1.52 -10.58
C ASN A 58 21.21 -2.83 -11.36
N GLY A 59 20.53 -3.84 -10.79
CA GLY A 59 20.36 -5.16 -11.41
C GLY A 59 21.65 -5.96 -11.67
N CYS A 60 22.78 -5.54 -11.10
CA CYS A 60 24.05 -6.26 -11.22
C CYS A 60 24.31 -7.09 -9.96
N GLY A 61 25.30 -7.99 -9.99
CA GLY A 61 25.74 -8.81 -8.86
C GLY A 61 25.09 -10.20 -8.80
N SER A 62 25.53 -11.04 -7.86
CA SER A 62 25.15 -12.46 -7.81
C SER A 62 23.74 -12.73 -7.27
N SER A 63 23.15 -11.77 -6.57
CA SER A 63 21.78 -11.81 -6.02
C SER A 63 20.74 -11.16 -6.93
N ALA A 64 21.18 -10.51 -8.02
CA ALA A 64 20.25 -9.89 -8.97
C ALA A 64 19.25 -10.92 -9.49
N PHE A 65 17.97 -10.53 -9.56
CA PHE A 65 16.84 -11.35 -10.00
C PHE A 65 16.50 -12.53 -9.08
N LEU A 66 17.21 -12.73 -7.96
CA LEU A 66 16.95 -13.85 -7.04
C LEU A 66 15.96 -13.47 -5.92
N GLY A 67 15.02 -12.57 -6.21
CA GLY A 67 14.01 -12.10 -5.26
C GLY A 67 14.63 -11.54 -3.97
N HIS A 68 14.31 -12.14 -2.83
CA HIS A 68 14.80 -11.71 -1.50
C HIS A 68 16.22 -12.20 -1.16
N CYS A 69 16.94 -12.83 -2.09
CA CYS A 69 18.34 -13.20 -1.87
C CYS A 69 19.23 -11.96 -1.65
N PHE A 70 20.30 -12.15 -0.89
CA PHE A 70 21.29 -11.13 -0.58
C PHE A 70 22.70 -11.62 -0.98
N ALA A 71 23.51 -10.69 -1.47
CA ALA A 71 24.95 -10.85 -1.64
C ALA A 71 25.71 -9.65 -1.04
N GLU A 72 26.93 -9.90 -0.58
CA GLU A 72 27.80 -8.85 -0.04
C GLU A 72 27.94 -7.70 -1.05
N GLY A 73 27.70 -6.47 -0.58
CA GLY A 73 27.70 -5.27 -1.42
C GLY A 73 26.37 -4.96 -2.13
N ASP A 74 25.28 -5.67 -1.85
CA ASP A 74 23.92 -5.25 -2.26
C ASP A 74 23.48 -3.99 -1.52
N ASP A 75 23.87 -3.89 -0.25
CA ASP A 75 23.73 -2.70 0.56
C ASP A 75 24.96 -2.42 1.41
N THR A 76 25.02 -1.21 1.95
CA THR A 76 26.05 -0.80 2.90
C THR A 76 25.46 0.24 3.84
N LEU A 77 25.40 -0.09 5.14
CA LEU A 77 25.08 0.89 6.15
C LEU A 77 26.28 1.82 6.39
N ARG A 78 26.07 3.10 6.13
CA ARG A 78 27.01 4.16 6.44
C ARG A 78 26.54 4.93 7.67
N VAL A 79 27.14 4.65 8.82
CA VAL A 79 27.00 5.47 10.02
C VAL A 79 27.74 6.79 9.82
N PHE A 80 27.09 7.91 10.12
CA PHE A 80 27.70 9.23 10.08
C PHE A 80 28.43 9.47 11.39
N GLY A 81 29.75 9.64 11.32
CA GLY A 81 30.57 10.12 12.43
C GLY A 81 30.24 9.50 13.78
N ILE A 82 30.00 10.35 14.77
CA ILE A 82 29.51 9.98 16.10
C ILE A 82 27.99 10.12 16.09
N ARG A 83 27.29 9.07 16.57
CA ARG A 83 25.84 9.08 16.73
C ARG A 83 25.39 10.17 17.70
N LEU A 84 24.23 10.76 17.44
CA LEU A 84 23.66 11.80 18.27
C LEU A 84 23.51 11.31 19.72
N ASN A 85 24.06 12.06 20.68
CA ASN A 85 23.79 11.81 22.11
C ASN A 85 22.46 12.49 22.50
N PRO A 86 21.38 11.73 22.73
CA PRO A 86 20.08 12.32 23.00
C PRO A 86 20.05 13.06 24.33
N SER A 87 20.84 12.66 25.34
CA SER A 87 20.85 13.32 26.64
C SER A 87 21.36 14.76 26.56
N VAL A 88 22.33 15.03 25.68
CA VAL A 88 22.82 16.40 25.41
C VAL A 88 21.73 17.20 24.69
N ALA A 89 21.10 16.60 23.67
CA ALA A 89 20.07 17.26 22.90
C ALA A 89 18.80 17.61 23.71
N MET A 90 18.58 16.99 24.88
CA MET A 90 17.44 17.31 25.76
C MET A 90 17.71 18.48 26.71
N ALA A 91 18.95 18.96 26.81
CA ALA A 91 19.30 20.10 27.65
C ALA A 91 18.83 21.40 26.99
N THR A 92 17.74 21.99 27.51
CA THR A 92 17.15 23.23 26.97
C THR A 92 18.15 24.36 26.81
N HIS A 93 19.02 24.56 27.80
CA HIS A 93 20.02 25.64 27.83
C HIS A 93 21.12 25.52 26.78
N ASP A 94 21.31 24.34 26.18
CA ASP A 94 22.30 24.14 25.12
C ASP A 94 21.76 24.55 23.74
N TRP A 95 20.45 24.72 23.60
CA TRP A 95 19.81 25.27 22.40
C TRP A 95 19.71 26.78 22.53
N THR A 96 20.28 27.54 21.59
CA THR A 96 20.16 29.01 21.60
C THR A 96 19.29 29.49 20.46
N LEU A 97 18.30 30.32 20.78
CA LEU A 97 17.42 30.99 19.83
C LEU A 97 17.94 32.39 19.55
N SER A 98 17.83 32.80 18.30
CA SER A 98 18.05 34.18 17.90
C SER A 98 17.25 34.53 16.65
N SER A 99 17.09 35.81 16.41
CA SER A 99 16.33 36.38 15.31
C SER A 99 16.87 37.77 14.99
N PRO A 100 17.13 38.08 13.72
CA PRO A 100 17.56 39.41 13.30
C PRO A 100 16.40 40.44 13.32
N ASP A 101 15.15 39.99 13.33
CA ASP A 101 13.94 40.78 13.14
C ASP A 101 12.93 40.67 14.31
N ASP A 102 13.18 39.79 15.29
CA ASP A 102 12.41 39.65 16.52
C ASP A 102 13.32 39.49 17.75
N SER A 103 13.61 40.61 18.43
CA SER A 103 14.46 40.59 19.62
C SER A 103 13.88 39.83 20.81
N SER A 104 12.61 39.41 20.77
CA SER A 104 11.96 38.71 21.89
C SER A 104 12.53 37.32 22.16
N LEU A 105 13.19 36.70 21.19
CA LEU A 105 13.81 35.37 21.34
C LEU A 105 15.35 35.41 21.36
N ASN A 106 15.98 36.59 21.31
CA ASN A 106 17.43 36.71 21.19
C ASN A 106 18.19 36.25 22.44
N GLY A 107 19.04 35.24 22.27
CA GLY A 107 19.83 34.66 23.35
C GLY A 107 19.00 33.85 24.35
N LEU A 108 17.74 33.55 24.02
CA LEU A 108 16.89 32.71 24.84
C LEU A 108 17.04 31.23 24.48
N HIS A 109 16.49 30.40 25.34
CA HIS A 109 16.48 28.94 25.21
C HIS A 109 15.04 28.44 25.12
N PRO A 110 14.77 27.30 24.46
CA PRO A 110 13.48 26.63 24.55
C PRO A 110 13.08 26.38 26.01
N VAL A 111 11.80 26.53 26.34
CA VAL A 111 11.30 26.24 27.69
C VAL A 111 11.16 24.74 27.95
N ALA A 112 11.04 23.97 26.87
CA ALA A 112 11.05 22.52 26.91
C ALA A 112 11.61 21.98 25.59
N VAL A 113 12.26 20.81 25.67
CA VAL A 113 12.61 19.99 24.51
C VAL A 113 11.95 18.64 24.71
N SER A 114 11.22 18.18 23.70
CA SER A 114 10.74 16.80 23.61
C SER A 114 11.32 16.14 22.37
N ARG A 115 11.27 14.81 22.28
CA ARG A 115 11.83 14.08 21.15
C ARG A 115 11.09 12.80 20.81
N LYS A 116 11.23 12.40 19.55
CA LYS A 116 11.04 11.03 19.10
C LYS A 116 12.21 10.57 18.24
N ALA A 117 12.43 9.28 18.16
CA ALA A 117 13.41 8.67 17.27
C ALA A 117 12.94 7.28 16.86
N LYS A 118 13.22 6.88 15.63
CA LYS A 118 12.96 5.51 15.16
C LYS A 118 13.92 5.11 14.05
N PRO A 119 14.12 3.80 13.82
CA PRO A 119 14.90 3.32 12.69
C PRO A 119 14.32 3.79 11.35
N MET A 120 15.16 4.35 10.48
CA MET A 120 14.76 4.73 9.12
C MET A 120 15.77 4.27 8.06
N ASN A 121 16.78 3.53 8.48
CA ASN A 121 17.88 3.07 7.64
C ASN A 121 18.32 1.72 8.18
N THR A 122 17.86 0.61 7.61
CA THR A 122 18.15 -0.76 8.07
C THR A 122 18.78 -1.57 6.94
N ASP A 123 19.95 -2.18 7.21
CA ASP A 123 20.65 -3.04 6.26
C ASP A 123 20.27 -4.52 6.39
N HIS A 124 20.84 -5.36 5.54
CA HIS A 124 20.56 -6.80 5.50
C HIS A 124 20.92 -7.54 6.80
N THR A 125 21.84 -7.00 7.61
CA THR A 125 22.20 -7.58 8.92
C THR A 125 21.16 -7.25 10.00
N LEU A 126 20.14 -6.48 9.64
CA LEU A 126 19.14 -5.89 10.53
C LEU A 126 19.76 -4.88 11.50
N ALA A 127 20.98 -4.41 11.23
CA ALA A 127 21.52 -3.23 11.84
C ALA A 127 20.80 -2.00 11.26
N SER A 128 20.51 -1.03 12.12
CA SER A 128 19.82 0.19 11.69
C SER A 128 20.43 1.45 12.26
N GLU A 129 20.14 2.58 11.65
CA GLU A 129 20.38 3.91 12.22
C GLU A 129 19.10 4.70 12.37
N LEU A 130 19.11 5.60 13.35
CA LEU A 130 17.95 6.36 13.77
C LEU A 130 17.86 7.68 13.01
N ASP A 131 16.62 8.04 12.69
CA ASP A 131 16.26 9.45 12.54
C ASP A 131 15.79 9.97 13.91
N HIS A 132 16.16 11.20 14.24
CA HIS A 132 15.81 11.88 15.47
C HIS A 132 15.02 13.14 15.16
N TRP A 133 13.92 13.36 15.88
CA TRP A 133 13.13 14.58 15.84
C TRP A 133 13.10 15.19 17.23
N PHE A 134 13.47 16.47 17.33
CA PHE A 134 13.38 17.26 18.54
C PHE A 134 12.36 18.38 18.35
N PHE A 135 11.49 18.55 19.32
CA PHE A 135 10.47 19.60 19.34
C PHE A 135 10.84 20.62 20.41
N LEU A 136 11.10 21.84 19.97
CA LEU A 136 11.53 22.95 20.83
C LEU A 136 10.31 23.81 21.13
N ARG A 137 9.85 23.81 22.39
CA ARG A 137 8.81 24.75 22.84
C ARG A 137 9.46 26.10 23.10
N LEU A 138 9.02 27.13 22.41
CA LEU A 138 9.59 28.47 22.50
C LEU A 138 9.07 29.21 23.75
N PRO A 139 9.88 30.11 24.36
CA PRO A 139 9.44 30.92 25.50
C PRO A 139 8.38 31.97 25.10
N HIS A 140 8.41 32.42 23.85
CA HIS A 140 7.44 33.33 23.26
C HIS A 140 7.05 32.85 21.86
N PRO A 141 5.79 33.07 21.43
CA PRO A 141 5.38 32.76 20.07
C PRO A 141 6.20 33.52 19.02
N MET A 142 6.53 32.83 17.93
CA MET A 142 7.11 33.43 16.73
C MET A 142 6.14 34.45 16.12
N LYS A 143 6.71 35.52 15.56
CA LYS A 143 6.00 36.61 14.88
C LYS A 143 6.02 36.39 13.38
N GLN A 144 4.86 36.59 12.76
CA GLN A 144 4.67 36.46 11.33
C GLN A 144 5.69 37.30 10.55
N GLY A 145 6.36 36.67 9.57
CA GLY A 145 7.38 37.26 8.71
C GLY A 145 8.79 37.29 9.30
N CYS A 146 8.97 36.95 10.59
CA CYS A 146 10.29 37.00 11.24
C CYS A 146 11.09 35.70 11.00
N THR A 147 12.41 35.83 10.99
CA THR A 147 13.37 34.74 10.80
C THR A 147 13.99 34.33 12.12
N TYR A 148 14.08 33.03 12.35
CA TYR A 148 14.59 32.43 13.58
C TYR A 148 15.76 31.52 13.25
N GLU A 149 16.87 31.72 13.96
CA GLU A 149 18.05 30.88 13.94
C GLU A 149 18.12 30.07 15.23
N VAL A 150 18.24 28.76 15.07
CA VAL A 150 18.46 27.80 16.17
C VAL A 150 19.89 27.35 16.12
N THR A 151 20.67 27.70 17.14
CA THR A 151 22.01 27.14 17.36
C THR A 151 21.88 25.84 18.13
N PHE A 152 22.54 24.80 17.64
CA PHE A 152 22.44 23.44 18.16
C PHE A 152 23.40 23.23 19.34
N PRO A 153 23.08 22.30 20.26
CA PRO A 153 23.99 21.89 21.32
C PRO A 153 25.34 21.46 20.75
N THR A 154 26.45 21.90 21.33
CA THR A 154 27.79 21.54 20.80
C THR A 154 28.06 20.05 20.92
N GLY A 155 27.63 19.40 22.00
CA GLY A 155 27.88 17.98 22.26
C GLY A 155 27.01 16.99 21.49
N ILE A 156 26.11 17.45 20.60
CA ILE A 156 25.46 16.52 19.64
C ILE A 156 26.34 16.24 18.44
N GLU A 157 27.42 17.00 18.24
CA GLU A 157 28.33 16.90 17.10
C GLU A 157 27.49 16.85 15.81
N ALA A 158 26.77 17.91 15.46
CA ALA A 158 26.04 17.98 14.19
C ALA A 158 26.96 18.51 13.07
N ASP A 159 26.70 18.12 11.82
CA ASP A 159 27.46 18.57 10.64
C ASP A 159 27.29 20.07 10.33
N THR A 160 26.28 20.71 10.93
CA THR A 160 26.12 22.16 11.03
C THR A 160 25.89 22.58 12.48
N ARG A 161 26.26 23.82 12.82
CA ARG A 161 26.10 24.38 14.18
C ARG A 161 24.78 25.11 14.39
N SER A 162 24.12 25.52 13.32
CA SER A 162 22.83 26.21 13.39
C SER A 162 22.03 25.99 12.11
N ALA A 163 20.73 26.29 12.20
CA ALA A 163 19.84 26.37 11.05
C ALA A 163 18.84 27.52 11.21
N LYS A 164 18.32 28.00 10.08
CA LYS A 164 17.37 29.12 10.00
C LYS A 164 16.03 28.68 9.43
N THR A 165 14.95 29.28 9.93
CA THR A 165 13.62 29.20 9.33
C THR A 165 12.90 30.52 9.50
N THR A 166 12.03 30.87 8.56
CA THR A 166 11.11 32.01 8.70
C THR A 166 9.76 31.48 9.15
N PHE A 167 9.13 32.16 10.11
CA PHE A 167 7.74 31.92 10.46
C PHE A 167 6.84 32.78 9.56
N ASP A 168 6.31 32.18 8.51
CA ASP A 168 5.34 32.77 7.62
C ASP A 168 4.22 31.75 7.39
N ILE A 169 3.03 31.97 7.95
CA ILE A 169 1.92 31.01 7.81
C ILE A 169 1.59 30.66 6.34
N TRP A 170 1.93 31.51 5.38
CA TRP A 170 1.69 31.28 3.95
C TRP A 170 2.74 30.37 3.29
N ARG A 171 3.88 30.14 3.93
CA ARG A 171 5.05 29.43 3.37
C ARG A 171 5.63 28.35 4.27
N SER A 172 5.51 28.49 5.58
CA SER A 172 6.03 27.55 6.57
C SER A 172 5.15 26.30 6.57
N GLN A 173 5.63 25.24 5.91
CA GLN A 173 4.93 23.96 5.92
C GLN A 173 5.00 23.33 7.31
N SER A 174 3.83 23.13 7.93
CA SER A 174 3.70 22.45 9.22
C SER A 174 3.42 20.97 9.01
N GLU A 175 4.10 20.10 9.76
CA GLU A 175 3.79 18.67 9.76
C GLU A 175 2.48 18.36 10.50
N ALA A 176 1.87 19.34 11.18
CA ALA A 176 0.61 19.17 11.91
C ALA A 176 -0.65 19.35 11.06
N ILE A 177 -0.51 19.86 9.83
CA ILE A 177 -1.63 20.09 8.91
C ILE A 177 -1.70 18.93 7.92
N HIS A 178 -2.75 18.13 8.04
CA HIS A 178 -2.94 16.90 7.27
C HIS A 178 -4.02 17.10 6.19
N VAL A 179 -3.62 16.92 4.94
CA VAL A 179 -4.48 17.05 3.75
C VAL A 179 -4.27 15.84 2.83
N ASN A 180 -5.21 15.58 1.93
CA ASN A 180 -4.92 14.73 0.78
C ASN A 180 -3.88 15.47 -0.11
N ILE A 181 -2.64 15.00 -0.11
CA ILE A 181 -1.52 15.68 -0.80
C ILE A 181 -1.54 15.44 -2.32
N VAL A 182 -2.43 14.57 -2.81
CA VAL A 182 -2.72 14.45 -4.25
C VAL A 182 -3.74 15.52 -4.65
N GLY A 183 -4.87 15.61 -3.94
CA GLY A 183 -5.88 16.62 -4.21
C GLY A 183 -7.30 16.27 -3.80
N TYR A 184 -8.23 17.18 -4.10
CA TYR A 184 -9.66 17.02 -3.84
C TYR A 184 -10.47 17.32 -5.10
N VAL A 185 -11.62 16.65 -5.24
CA VAL A 185 -12.56 16.92 -6.34
C VAL A 185 -13.34 18.22 -6.12
N PRO A 186 -13.70 18.99 -7.16
CA PRO A 186 -14.48 20.22 -7.02
C PRO A 186 -15.90 20.03 -6.42
N HIS A 187 -16.44 18.82 -6.50
CA HIS A 187 -17.83 18.51 -6.15
C HIS A 187 -17.89 17.76 -4.82
N GLY A 188 -18.16 18.50 -3.74
CA GLY A 188 -18.32 18.00 -2.38
C GLY A 188 -18.78 19.14 -1.45
N ARG A 189 -19.47 18.82 -0.35
CA ARG A 189 -19.91 19.86 0.61
C ARG A 189 -18.74 20.43 1.42
N ALA A 190 -17.78 19.59 1.78
CA ALA A 190 -16.54 19.95 2.46
C ALA A 190 -15.47 18.87 2.21
N HIS A 191 -14.24 19.32 2.03
CA HIS A 191 -13.02 18.53 1.90
C HIS A 191 -12.42 18.31 3.27
N ALA A 192 -12.07 17.06 3.59
CA ALA A 192 -11.56 16.73 4.91
C ALA A 192 -10.08 17.10 5.05
N ALA A 193 -9.77 17.82 6.13
CA ALA A 193 -8.41 18.13 6.52
C ALA A 193 -8.36 18.24 8.05
N ASP A 194 -7.21 17.88 8.63
CA ASP A 194 -7.07 17.81 10.08
C ASP A 194 -5.83 18.55 10.57
N LEU A 195 -5.90 18.96 11.84
CA LEU A 195 -4.83 19.60 12.60
C LEU A 195 -4.57 18.78 13.86
N TYR A 196 -3.39 18.18 13.96
CA TYR A 196 -2.90 17.51 15.17
C TYR A 196 -1.41 17.20 15.05
N MET A 197 -0.71 16.91 16.16
CA MET A 197 0.66 16.41 16.10
C MET A 197 1.02 15.64 17.36
N TRP A 198 1.81 14.58 17.23
CA TRP A 198 2.42 13.88 18.34
C TRP A 198 3.91 14.25 18.47
N LEU A 199 4.30 14.75 19.64
CA LEU A 199 5.60 15.37 19.93
C LEU A 199 6.60 14.40 20.58
N GLY A 200 6.38 13.09 20.44
CA GLY A 200 7.22 12.08 21.09
C GLY A 200 6.94 11.94 22.58
N ASP A 201 7.99 11.98 23.40
CA ASP A 201 7.89 12.00 24.86
C ASP A 201 7.23 13.28 25.43
N GLY A 202 6.99 14.29 24.58
CA GLY A 202 6.17 15.46 24.87
C GLY A 202 4.66 15.20 24.78
N GLY A 203 4.25 14.01 24.33
CA GLY A 203 2.86 13.63 24.18
C GLY A 203 2.16 14.34 23.02
N GLN A 204 0.86 14.56 23.15
CA GLN A 204 0.05 15.23 22.13
C GLN A 204 0.24 16.75 22.16
N ARG A 205 0.28 17.38 20.97
CA ARG A 205 0.21 18.83 20.85
C ARG A 205 -1.23 19.29 21.04
N ASP A 206 -1.47 20.07 22.11
CA ASP A 206 -2.78 20.65 22.39
C ASP A 206 -3.04 21.89 21.50
N TYR A 207 -3.99 21.80 20.58
CA TYR A 207 -4.41 22.90 19.72
C TYR A 207 -5.67 23.64 20.22
N LYS A 208 -6.11 23.43 21.47
CA LYS A 208 -7.27 24.11 22.04
C LYS A 208 -7.18 25.64 21.99
N ALA A 209 -5.99 26.20 22.20
CA ALA A 209 -5.74 27.64 22.10
C ALA A 209 -5.88 28.19 20.67
N PHE A 210 -5.89 27.31 19.66
CA PHE A 210 -6.05 27.65 18.24
C PHE A 210 -7.50 27.42 17.77
N GLU A 211 -8.40 26.94 18.63
CA GLU A 211 -9.82 26.81 18.27
C GLU A 211 -10.39 28.16 17.84
N ASN A 212 -11.15 28.15 16.75
CA ASN A 212 -11.67 29.32 16.07
C ASN A 212 -10.65 30.16 15.29
N ASN A 213 -9.36 29.80 15.27
CA ASN A 213 -8.40 30.41 14.36
C ASN A 213 -8.86 30.25 12.91
N GLN A 214 -8.57 31.27 12.11
CA GLN A 214 -9.02 31.34 10.73
C GLN A 214 -8.24 30.33 9.88
N VAL A 215 -8.97 29.55 9.08
CA VAL A 215 -8.40 28.69 8.04
C VAL A 215 -8.54 29.39 6.70
N PHE A 216 -7.46 29.44 5.93
CA PHE A 216 -7.41 30.03 4.61
C PHE A 216 -7.02 28.98 3.57
N LEU A 217 -7.47 29.20 2.34
CA LEU A 217 -6.99 28.53 1.15
C LEU A 217 -6.14 29.53 0.36
N LEU A 218 -4.90 29.16 0.07
CA LEU A 218 -3.97 29.93 -0.75
C LEU A 218 -3.85 29.26 -2.11
N ASN A 219 -4.20 29.97 -3.19
CA ASN A 219 -3.85 29.52 -4.54
C ASN A 219 -2.36 29.79 -4.78
N VAL A 220 -1.59 28.73 -5.02
CA VAL A 220 -0.11 28.79 -5.14
C VAL A 220 0.31 29.56 -6.40
N THR A 221 -0.50 29.54 -7.45
CA THR A 221 -0.19 30.21 -8.73
C THR A 221 -0.55 31.69 -8.69
N THR A 222 -1.75 32.04 -8.23
CA THR A 222 -2.23 33.44 -8.27
C THR A 222 -1.85 34.24 -7.03
N GLY A 223 -1.50 33.57 -5.92
CA GLY A 223 -1.31 34.21 -4.62
C GLY A 223 -2.61 34.63 -3.93
N GLU A 224 -3.78 34.30 -4.51
CA GLU A 224 -5.08 34.60 -3.92
C GLU A 224 -5.26 33.85 -2.61
N ARG A 225 -5.71 34.56 -1.56
CA ARG A 225 -5.94 34.04 -0.22
C ARG A 225 -7.42 34.18 0.10
N LYS A 226 -8.07 33.09 0.48
CA LYS A 226 -9.50 33.07 0.81
C LYS A 226 -9.72 32.42 2.16
N ALA A 227 -10.46 33.08 3.05
CA ALA A 227 -10.96 32.45 4.27
C ALA A 227 -11.97 31.34 3.92
N VAL A 228 -11.74 30.12 4.41
CA VAL A 228 -12.55 28.92 4.06
C VAL A 228 -13.12 28.16 5.24
N GLY A 229 -12.67 28.45 6.47
CA GLY A 229 -13.15 27.74 7.65
C GLY A 229 -12.50 28.22 8.94
N LYS A 230 -12.68 27.45 10.00
CA LYS A 230 -12.05 27.67 11.30
C LYS A 230 -11.55 26.34 11.85
N VAL A 231 -10.58 26.39 12.76
CA VAL A 231 -10.16 25.24 13.55
C VAL A 231 -11.29 24.83 14.51
N VAL A 232 -11.72 23.57 14.45
CA VAL A 232 -12.82 23.05 15.28
C VAL A 232 -12.40 21.72 15.90
N PHE A 233 -12.56 21.57 17.21
CA PHE A 233 -12.30 20.28 17.86
C PHE A 233 -13.15 19.16 17.26
N TRP A 234 -12.52 18.04 16.93
CA TRP A 234 -13.17 16.87 16.37
C TRP A 234 -13.32 15.77 17.42
N LYS A 235 -12.20 15.21 17.88
CA LYS A 235 -12.19 14.05 18.79
C LYS A 235 -10.96 14.04 19.68
N SER A 236 -11.14 13.49 20.88
CA SER A 236 -10.02 13.18 21.75
C SER A 236 -9.30 11.90 21.29
N ALA A 237 -7.99 11.80 21.54
CA ALA A 237 -7.17 10.61 21.39
C ALA A 237 -7.77 9.39 22.10
N SER A 238 -8.49 9.59 23.21
CA SER A 238 -9.17 8.52 23.96
C SER A 238 -10.25 7.80 23.14
N ALA A 239 -10.82 8.46 22.12
CA ALA A 239 -11.76 7.84 21.19
C ALA A 239 -11.09 6.84 20.23
N SER A 240 -9.76 6.66 20.31
CA SER A 240 -9.03 5.64 19.54
C SER A 240 -9.48 4.21 19.82
N VAL A 241 -10.17 3.96 20.94
CA VAL A 241 -10.82 2.66 21.22
C VAL A 241 -11.89 2.30 20.17
N GLU A 242 -12.38 3.28 19.39
CA GLU A 242 -13.34 3.05 18.31
C GLU A 242 -12.64 2.77 16.96
N GLU A 243 -11.32 2.96 16.86
CA GLU A 243 -10.54 2.66 15.65
C GLU A 243 -10.59 1.17 15.33
N ALA A 244 -10.38 0.84 14.05
CA ALA A 244 -10.36 -0.56 13.66
C ALA A 244 -9.19 -1.28 14.36
N GLY A 245 -9.52 -2.30 15.15
CA GLY A 245 -8.52 -3.01 15.96
C GLY A 245 -8.05 -2.24 17.21
N GLU A 246 -8.76 -1.18 17.63
CA GLU A 246 -8.45 -0.39 18.85
C GLU A 246 -7.05 0.25 18.81
N LYS A 247 -6.53 0.49 17.60
CA LYS A 247 -5.21 1.07 17.36
C LYS A 247 -5.31 2.60 17.39
N ASN A 248 -4.58 3.27 18.29
CA ASN A 248 -4.46 4.73 18.26
C ASN A 248 -3.67 5.19 17.02
N LEU A 249 -4.37 5.60 15.97
CA LEU A 249 -3.77 5.95 14.69
C LEU A 249 -3.08 7.32 14.70
N THR A 250 -3.58 8.30 15.48
CA THR A 250 -3.13 9.70 15.44
C THR A 250 -2.16 10.07 16.57
N GLY A 251 -2.19 9.33 17.68
CA GLY A 251 -1.41 9.64 18.89
C GLY A 251 -1.78 10.96 19.58
N SER A 252 -2.87 11.61 19.13
CA SER A 252 -3.24 12.98 19.53
C SER A 252 -4.74 13.20 19.42
N ASP A 253 -5.26 14.11 20.23
CA ASP A 253 -6.52 14.80 19.98
C ASP A 253 -6.47 15.43 18.58
N VAL A 254 -7.62 15.48 17.91
CA VAL A 254 -7.76 15.91 16.52
C VAL A 254 -8.70 17.10 16.44
N TRP A 255 -8.26 18.13 15.73
CA TRP A 255 -9.10 19.24 15.28
C TRP A 255 -9.30 19.10 13.77
N LYS A 256 -10.52 19.39 13.30
CA LYS A 256 -10.80 19.47 11.87
C LYS A 256 -10.64 20.90 11.37
N ILE A 257 -10.14 21.00 10.14
CA ILE A 257 -9.94 22.24 9.37
C ILE A 257 -10.57 22.08 7.99
N ASP A 258 -11.72 21.38 7.94
CA ASP A 258 -12.48 21.12 6.72
C ASP A 258 -12.77 22.42 5.95
N PHE A 259 -12.69 22.35 4.62
CA PHE A 259 -12.83 23.52 3.74
C PHE A 259 -13.65 23.18 2.50
N ALA A 260 -14.15 24.19 1.78
CA ALA A 260 -14.83 23.98 0.51
C ALA A 260 -14.15 24.77 -0.60
N CYS A 261 -13.79 24.09 -1.69
CA CYS A 261 -13.29 24.72 -2.91
C CYS A 261 -13.79 23.97 -4.13
N GLN A 262 -14.26 24.72 -5.12
CA GLN A 262 -14.71 24.19 -6.41
C GLN A 262 -13.85 24.69 -7.58
N ASN A 263 -13.01 25.70 -7.35
CA ASN A 263 -12.17 26.29 -8.39
C ASN A 263 -10.95 25.40 -8.59
N PRO A 264 -10.69 24.92 -9.82
CA PRO A 264 -9.50 24.14 -10.08
C PRO A 264 -8.21 24.95 -9.86
N GLY A 265 -7.15 24.27 -9.43
CA GLY A 265 -5.85 24.89 -9.20
C GLY A 265 -5.01 24.16 -8.17
N THR A 266 -3.78 24.65 -7.95
CA THR A 266 -2.89 24.16 -6.89
C THR A 266 -3.02 25.06 -5.67
N TYR A 267 -3.21 24.46 -4.50
CA TYR A 267 -3.53 25.15 -3.27
C TYR A 267 -2.69 24.67 -2.09
N ARG A 268 -2.61 25.54 -1.08
CA ARG A 268 -2.26 25.18 0.31
C ARG A 268 -3.42 25.51 1.23
N LEU A 269 -3.61 24.69 2.24
CA LEU A 269 -4.45 25.02 3.38
C LEU A 269 -3.57 25.69 4.43
N VAL A 270 -3.99 26.85 4.92
CA VAL A 270 -3.23 27.70 5.84
C VAL A 270 -4.04 27.88 7.11
N VAL A 271 -3.42 27.67 8.27
CA VAL A 271 -4.06 27.85 9.57
C VAL A 271 -3.34 28.95 10.32
N ASP A 272 -4.09 29.97 10.74
CA ASP A 272 -3.55 31.10 11.49
C ASP A 272 -2.85 30.64 12.78
N GLY A 273 -1.67 31.19 13.03
CA GLY A 273 -0.77 30.80 14.12
C GLY A 273 -0.05 29.45 13.93
N VAL A 274 -0.33 28.65 12.89
CA VAL A 274 0.28 27.32 12.70
C VAL A 274 1.24 27.32 11.50
N GLY A 275 0.73 27.55 10.30
CA GLY A 275 1.50 27.30 9.08
C GLY A 275 0.60 26.90 7.91
N CYS A 276 1.20 26.20 6.94
CA CYS A 276 0.51 25.69 5.76
C CYS A 276 0.73 24.19 5.54
N SER A 277 -0.18 23.56 4.78
CA SER A 277 -0.04 22.20 4.28
C SER A 277 1.01 22.09 3.18
N MET A 278 1.33 20.85 2.76
CA MET A 278 1.89 20.62 1.42
C MET A 278 0.93 21.12 0.33
N ASP A 279 1.46 21.34 -0.87
CA ASP A 279 0.65 21.67 -2.04
C ASP A 279 -0.28 20.50 -2.39
N PHE A 280 -1.51 20.80 -2.79
CA PHE A 280 -2.46 19.82 -3.32
C PHE A 280 -3.29 20.44 -4.45
N VAL A 281 -3.92 19.60 -5.28
CA VAL A 281 -4.70 20.06 -6.44
C VAL A 281 -6.20 20.01 -6.14
N ILE A 282 -6.95 21.00 -6.61
CA ILE A 282 -8.39 20.86 -6.83
C ILE A 282 -8.60 20.58 -8.31
N ASP A 283 -9.08 19.38 -8.66
CA ASP A 283 -9.35 18.98 -10.05
C ASP A 283 -10.35 17.81 -10.11
N ARG A 284 -11.07 17.65 -11.23
CA ARG A 284 -12.03 16.54 -11.39
C ARG A 284 -11.35 15.18 -11.51
N ASN A 285 -10.10 15.14 -11.96
CA ASN A 285 -9.36 13.93 -12.30
C ASN A 285 -8.27 13.57 -11.28
N ILE A 286 -8.33 14.08 -10.04
CA ILE A 286 -7.30 13.81 -9.01
C ILE A 286 -7.11 12.31 -8.69
N TYR A 287 -8.14 11.48 -8.92
CA TYR A 287 -8.04 10.03 -8.71
C TYR A 287 -7.39 9.27 -9.86
N PHE A 288 -7.20 9.87 -11.05
CA PHE A 288 -6.63 9.18 -12.21
C PHE A 288 -5.23 8.63 -11.92
N GLN A 289 -4.33 9.45 -11.38
CA GLN A 289 -2.97 8.98 -11.05
C GLN A 289 -2.97 7.98 -9.91
N SER A 290 -3.80 8.17 -8.89
CA SER A 290 -3.92 7.22 -7.77
C SER A 290 -4.42 5.85 -8.24
N TYR A 291 -5.45 5.83 -9.09
CA TYR A 291 -5.96 4.64 -9.75
C TYR A 291 -4.88 3.97 -10.62
N ARG A 292 -4.25 4.74 -11.51
CA ARG A 292 -3.19 4.26 -12.41
C ARG A 292 -2.04 3.61 -11.64
N TYR A 293 -1.51 4.27 -10.61
CA TYR A 293 -0.43 3.72 -9.80
C TYR A 293 -0.88 2.46 -9.06
N SER A 294 -2.06 2.49 -8.45
CA SER A 294 -2.58 1.33 -7.73
C SER A 294 -2.79 0.11 -8.64
N LEU A 295 -3.18 0.31 -9.90
CA LEU A 295 -3.26 -0.77 -10.89
C LEU A 295 -1.88 -1.26 -11.32
N ARG A 296 -0.94 -0.35 -11.60
CA ARG A 296 0.44 -0.74 -11.94
C ARG A 296 1.11 -1.55 -10.82
N GLY A 297 0.72 -1.31 -9.57
CA GLY A 297 1.15 -2.14 -8.45
C GLY A 297 0.84 -3.62 -8.67
N TYR A 298 -0.30 -3.96 -9.27
CA TYR A 298 -0.65 -5.34 -9.68
C TYR A 298 0.22 -5.81 -10.82
N TYR A 299 0.32 -5.01 -11.89
CA TYR A 299 1.13 -5.35 -13.06
C TYR A 299 2.57 -5.76 -12.68
N TYR A 300 3.17 -5.07 -11.72
CA TYR A 300 4.54 -5.34 -11.26
C TYR A 300 4.69 -6.59 -10.37
N MET A 301 3.59 -7.25 -10.02
CA MET A 301 3.57 -8.56 -9.35
C MET A 301 3.30 -9.71 -10.33
N ARG A 302 3.06 -9.42 -11.61
CA ARG A 302 2.86 -10.45 -12.62
C ARG A 302 4.12 -11.29 -12.82
N ILE A 303 3.92 -12.58 -13.06
CA ILE A 303 4.98 -13.51 -13.44
C ILE A 303 4.90 -13.82 -14.95
N GLY A 304 6.04 -13.79 -15.63
CA GLY A 304 6.13 -14.12 -17.05
C GLY A 304 6.33 -12.92 -17.99
N GLU A 305 6.41 -11.70 -17.46
CA GLU A 305 6.50 -10.49 -18.29
C GLU A 305 7.92 -10.24 -18.81
N PRO A 306 8.09 -9.88 -20.11
CA PRO A 306 9.39 -9.58 -20.67
C PRO A 306 9.96 -8.24 -20.18
N ALA A 307 11.27 -8.18 -20.01
CA ALA A 307 12.00 -6.94 -19.76
C ALA A 307 12.24 -6.18 -21.08
N GLU A 308 11.34 -5.25 -21.40
CA GLU A 308 11.41 -4.38 -22.60
C GLU A 308 11.52 -2.90 -22.16
N PRO A 309 12.70 -2.44 -21.68
CA PRO A 309 12.87 -1.09 -21.11
C PRO A 309 12.58 0.05 -22.10
N GLU A 310 12.64 -0.21 -23.40
CA GLU A 310 12.22 0.71 -24.45
C GLU A 310 10.70 0.93 -24.53
N LYS A 311 9.90 -0.01 -23.99
CA LYS A 311 8.44 0.06 -23.94
C LYS A 311 7.93 0.45 -22.56
N LEU A 312 8.54 -0.09 -21.50
CA LEU A 312 8.05 0.08 -20.14
C LEU A 312 9.19 0.17 -19.12
N LEU A 313 9.21 1.28 -18.38
CA LEU A 313 10.08 1.48 -17.22
C LEU A 313 9.23 1.89 -15.99
N PRO A 314 9.49 1.33 -14.80
CA PRO A 314 10.44 0.23 -14.52
C PRO A 314 10.09 -1.07 -15.26
N VAL A 315 11.11 -1.92 -15.51
CA VAL A 315 10.88 -3.23 -16.16
C VAL A 315 10.16 -4.18 -15.21
N PRO A 316 9.35 -5.12 -15.70
CA PRO A 316 8.64 -6.08 -14.85
C PRO A 316 9.59 -7.03 -14.11
N ARG A 317 9.06 -7.69 -13.09
CA ARG A 317 9.77 -8.63 -12.22
C ARG A 317 10.51 -9.73 -13.01
N GLN A 318 11.74 -10.07 -12.60
CA GLN A 318 12.60 -11.08 -13.23
C GLN A 318 13.20 -12.05 -12.17
N PRO A 319 13.45 -13.34 -12.51
CA PRO A 319 13.23 -13.97 -13.80
C PRO A 319 11.74 -14.22 -14.07
N ARG A 320 11.43 -14.65 -15.29
CA ARG A 320 10.04 -14.77 -15.74
C ARG A 320 9.34 -16.06 -15.30
N PHE A 321 10.08 -17.06 -14.86
CA PHE A 321 9.57 -18.39 -14.50
C PHE A 321 8.64 -19.01 -15.55
N ILE A 322 9.07 -18.95 -16.81
CA ILE A 322 8.38 -19.57 -17.94
C ILE A 322 9.04 -20.93 -18.21
N PRO A 323 8.28 -22.05 -18.15
CA PRO A 323 8.79 -23.39 -18.43
C PRO A 323 9.60 -23.47 -19.73
N GLY A 324 10.79 -24.05 -19.67
CA GLY A 324 11.69 -24.22 -20.81
C GLY A 324 12.30 -22.94 -21.38
N VAL A 325 11.94 -21.75 -20.85
CA VAL A 325 12.36 -20.46 -21.39
C VAL A 325 13.25 -19.71 -20.41
N ASP A 326 12.77 -19.46 -19.19
CA ASP A 326 13.47 -18.61 -18.22
C ASP A 326 13.02 -18.92 -16.79
N PRO A 327 13.92 -19.38 -15.88
CA PRO A 327 15.32 -19.73 -16.14
C PRO A 327 15.50 -20.85 -17.16
N LYS A 328 16.71 -21.01 -17.71
CA LYS A 328 16.99 -22.10 -18.67
C LYS A 328 16.73 -23.46 -18.01
N ASN A 329 16.02 -24.34 -18.72
CA ASN A 329 15.58 -25.66 -18.25
C ASN A 329 14.63 -25.60 -17.03
N PHE A 330 13.99 -24.46 -16.78
CA PHE A 330 12.99 -24.36 -15.72
C PHE A 330 11.79 -25.26 -16.01
N VAL A 331 11.31 -25.98 -15.00
CA VAL A 331 10.20 -26.93 -15.14
C VAL A 331 9.13 -26.71 -14.07
N VAL A 332 7.87 -26.95 -14.41
CA VAL A 332 6.78 -26.99 -13.42
C VAL A 332 6.21 -28.39 -13.38
N TYR A 333 6.39 -29.10 -12.28
CA TYR A 333 5.87 -30.46 -12.12
C TYR A 333 4.45 -30.46 -11.57
N LYS A 334 3.60 -31.34 -12.09
CA LYS A 334 2.25 -31.56 -11.56
C LYS A 334 2.29 -32.51 -10.37
N THR A 335 1.53 -32.18 -9.33
CA THR A 335 1.43 -32.95 -8.09
C THR A 335 -0.01 -33.34 -7.77
N ASN A 336 -0.20 -34.26 -6.83
CA ASN A 336 -1.51 -34.54 -6.23
C ASN A 336 -1.70 -33.85 -4.86
N LEU A 337 -0.78 -32.98 -4.45
CA LEU A 337 -0.79 -32.33 -3.14
C LEU A 337 -1.77 -31.14 -3.15
N THR A 338 -2.68 -31.09 -2.18
CA THR A 338 -3.70 -30.03 -2.09
C THR A 338 -3.80 -29.51 -0.65
N PRO A 339 -4.42 -28.34 -0.40
CA PRO A 339 -4.70 -27.86 0.95
C PRO A 339 -5.53 -28.82 1.82
N TRP A 340 -6.20 -29.81 1.22
CA TRP A 340 -6.97 -30.83 1.95
C TRP A 340 -6.21 -32.13 2.18
N SER A 341 -5.00 -32.28 1.63
CA SER A 341 -4.11 -33.40 1.92
C SER A 341 -3.72 -33.39 3.40
N GLU A 342 -3.56 -34.56 4.01
CA GLU A 342 -3.26 -34.66 5.44
C GLU A 342 -1.86 -34.10 5.74
N GLU A 343 -0.89 -34.40 4.88
CA GLU A 343 0.49 -33.93 4.96
C GLU A 343 0.62 -32.41 4.82
N TRP A 344 -0.33 -31.76 4.13
CA TRP A 344 -0.40 -30.29 4.05
C TRP A 344 -0.70 -29.71 5.43
N ARG A 345 -1.68 -30.26 6.15
CA ARG A 345 -2.09 -29.77 7.48
C ARG A 345 -1.03 -30.02 8.55
N GLN A 346 -0.14 -30.97 8.32
CA GLN A 346 0.98 -31.28 9.21
C GLN A 346 2.15 -30.30 9.04
N GLN A 347 2.14 -29.45 8.00
CA GLN A 347 3.14 -28.41 7.87
C GLN A 347 2.90 -27.29 8.87
N HIS A 348 3.97 -26.80 9.49
CA HIS A 348 3.94 -25.68 10.43
C HIS A 348 4.56 -24.41 9.81
N MET A 349 4.24 -24.16 8.55
CA MET A 349 4.72 -23.03 7.75
C MET A 349 3.70 -22.68 6.65
N ASP A 350 3.95 -21.62 5.89
CA ASP A 350 3.28 -21.47 4.60
C ASP A 350 3.74 -22.63 3.69
N VAL A 351 2.79 -23.42 3.23
CA VAL A 351 3.10 -24.62 2.45
C VAL A 351 3.52 -24.25 1.03
N TRP A 352 3.09 -23.09 0.51
CA TRP A 352 3.53 -22.61 -0.81
C TRP A 352 5.04 -22.30 -0.85
N ASP A 353 5.63 -22.00 0.32
CA ASP A 353 7.06 -21.77 0.53
C ASP A 353 7.87 -23.05 0.75
N GLU A 354 7.22 -24.18 0.99
CA GLU A 354 7.90 -25.42 1.43
C GLU A 354 9.06 -25.83 0.51
N PRO A 355 8.95 -25.74 -0.83
CA PRO A 355 10.05 -26.06 -1.73
C PRO A 355 11.21 -25.05 -1.68
N HIS A 356 10.96 -23.80 -1.30
CA HIS A 356 11.88 -22.68 -1.52
C HIS A 356 13.18 -22.78 -0.73
N PHE A 357 13.12 -23.40 0.45
CA PHE A 357 14.25 -23.44 1.37
C PHE A 357 14.99 -24.79 1.38
N LYS A 358 14.59 -25.73 0.53
CA LYS A 358 15.08 -27.12 0.54
C LYS A 358 15.52 -27.57 -0.85
N LYS A 359 16.35 -28.61 -0.91
CA LYS A 359 16.58 -29.29 -2.19
C LYS A 359 15.27 -29.89 -2.67
N ALA A 360 15.07 -29.87 -3.99
CA ALA A 360 13.83 -30.33 -4.60
C ALA A 360 13.42 -31.71 -4.07
N GLU A 361 14.33 -32.69 -4.00
CA GLU A 361 14.04 -34.07 -3.57
C GLU A 361 13.50 -34.20 -2.13
N GLU A 362 13.78 -33.20 -1.29
CA GLU A 362 13.33 -33.16 0.10
C GLU A 362 11.92 -32.57 0.23
N SER A 363 11.49 -31.77 -0.74
CA SER A 363 10.19 -31.10 -0.76
C SER A 363 9.02 -32.10 -0.70
N LEU A 364 7.98 -31.72 0.03
CA LEU A 364 6.72 -32.44 0.03
C LEU A 364 6.09 -32.48 -1.37
N PHE A 365 6.09 -31.35 -2.08
CA PHE A 365 5.56 -31.30 -3.45
C PHE A 365 6.31 -32.24 -4.40
N TYR A 366 7.64 -32.31 -4.28
CA TYR A 366 8.46 -33.23 -5.08
C TYR A 366 8.07 -34.69 -4.86
N LYS A 367 7.82 -35.09 -3.61
CA LYS A 367 7.39 -36.45 -3.25
C LYS A 367 5.98 -36.76 -3.75
N HIS A 368 5.14 -35.74 -3.92
CA HIS A 368 3.76 -35.83 -4.39
C HIS A 368 3.58 -35.63 -5.91
N ARG A 369 4.67 -35.61 -6.68
CA ARG A 369 4.55 -35.60 -8.15
C ARG A 369 3.70 -36.77 -8.65
N LEU A 370 2.94 -36.48 -9.70
CA LEU A 370 2.15 -37.51 -10.36
C LEU A 370 3.07 -38.59 -10.99
N PRO A 371 2.60 -39.86 -11.07
CA PRO A 371 3.35 -40.92 -11.73
C PRO A 371 3.77 -40.52 -13.15
N GLY A 372 5.04 -40.79 -13.51
CA GLY A 372 5.62 -40.35 -14.78
C GLY A 372 6.15 -38.91 -14.77
N ASN A 373 6.04 -38.19 -13.65
CA ASN A 373 6.51 -36.82 -13.45
C ASN A 373 6.07 -35.84 -14.56
N PRO A 374 4.78 -35.77 -14.91
CA PRO A 374 4.31 -34.86 -15.94
C PRO A 374 4.56 -33.40 -15.56
N THR A 375 4.93 -32.58 -16.55
CA THR A 375 5.13 -31.14 -16.41
C THR A 375 3.95 -30.36 -16.97
N ASN A 376 3.85 -29.08 -16.59
CA ASN A 376 3.04 -28.08 -17.28
C ASN A 376 3.97 -27.07 -17.96
N ASP A 377 3.92 -27.01 -19.28
CA ASP A 377 4.78 -26.15 -20.10
C ASP A 377 4.13 -24.79 -20.44
N HIS A 378 2.95 -24.52 -19.86
CA HIS A 378 2.10 -23.36 -20.19
C HIS A 378 1.81 -22.46 -18.98
N VAL A 379 2.50 -22.64 -17.86
CA VAL A 379 2.30 -21.83 -16.65
C VAL A 379 2.77 -20.39 -16.89
N VAL A 380 1.83 -19.47 -17.14
CA VAL A 380 2.11 -18.06 -17.44
C VAL A 380 1.09 -17.15 -16.75
N GLY A 381 1.53 -15.93 -16.41
CA GLY A 381 0.68 -14.94 -15.75
C GLY A 381 0.49 -15.21 -14.27
N GLY A 382 -0.51 -14.51 -13.72
CA GLY A 382 -0.84 -14.51 -12.30
C GLY A 382 0.07 -13.56 -11.53
N HIS A 383 -0.44 -13.10 -10.40
CA HIS A 383 0.25 -12.20 -9.48
C HIS A 383 0.93 -13.01 -8.37
N SER A 384 2.22 -12.78 -8.13
CA SER A 384 2.87 -13.32 -6.92
C SER A 384 2.17 -12.81 -5.65
N ASP A 385 2.11 -13.63 -4.60
CA ASP A 385 1.43 -13.23 -3.36
C ASP A 385 2.07 -11.99 -2.75
N ALA A 386 3.39 -11.95 -2.72
CA ALA A 386 4.19 -10.83 -2.25
C ALA A 386 5.53 -10.77 -3.00
N TYR A 387 6.60 -10.44 -2.29
CA TYR A 387 7.96 -10.46 -2.83
C TYR A 387 8.54 -11.87 -2.99
N ASP A 388 7.75 -12.90 -2.70
CA ASP A 388 7.89 -14.27 -3.18
C ASP A 388 7.24 -14.43 -4.58
N TRP A 389 6.90 -15.65 -5.00
CA TRP A 389 6.60 -16.04 -6.39
C TRP A 389 5.42 -17.00 -6.55
N ASP A 390 4.88 -17.51 -5.45
CA ASP A 390 3.74 -18.40 -5.49
C ASP A 390 2.48 -17.67 -5.96
N ARG A 391 1.59 -18.46 -6.58
CA ARG A 391 0.31 -18.02 -7.14
C ARG A 391 -0.72 -19.07 -6.81
N HIS A 392 -1.71 -18.77 -5.98
CA HIS A 392 -2.67 -19.75 -5.50
C HIS A 392 -4.08 -19.18 -5.39
N LEU A 393 -5.06 -20.07 -5.16
CA LEU A 393 -6.49 -19.74 -5.25
C LEU A 393 -6.97 -18.60 -4.34
N ALA A 394 -6.17 -18.12 -3.37
CA ALA A 394 -6.53 -16.93 -2.60
C ALA A 394 -6.48 -15.65 -3.44
N HIS A 395 -5.69 -15.63 -4.53
CA HIS A 395 -5.49 -14.50 -5.43
C HIS A 395 -6.69 -14.19 -6.32
N VAL A 396 -7.69 -15.06 -6.38
CA VAL A 396 -8.93 -14.79 -7.15
C VAL A 396 -9.66 -13.54 -6.68
N SER A 397 -9.44 -13.09 -5.44
CA SER A 397 -9.97 -11.79 -4.97
C SER A 397 -9.40 -10.59 -5.73
N ASN A 398 -8.21 -10.71 -6.35
CA ASN A 398 -7.64 -9.68 -7.22
C ASN A 398 -8.59 -9.43 -8.40
N ILE A 399 -8.99 -10.49 -9.12
CA ILE A 399 -9.95 -10.42 -10.23
C ILE A 399 -11.22 -9.71 -9.78
N TYR A 400 -11.75 -10.13 -8.63
CA TYR A 400 -13.07 -9.69 -8.19
C TYR A 400 -13.10 -8.22 -7.82
N ASP A 401 -12.08 -7.73 -7.13
CA ASP A 401 -12.01 -6.33 -6.74
C ASP A 401 -11.51 -5.42 -7.87
N ILE A 402 -10.72 -5.92 -8.83
CA ILE A 402 -10.34 -5.16 -10.04
C ILE A 402 -11.57 -4.92 -10.90
N LEU A 403 -12.40 -5.95 -11.09
CA LEU A 403 -13.59 -5.86 -11.93
C LEU A 403 -14.78 -5.20 -11.24
N LEU A 404 -14.89 -5.23 -9.91
CA LEU A 404 -16.02 -4.63 -9.18
C LEU A 404 -16.29 -3.15 -9.56
N PRO A 405 -15.33 -2.22 -9.54
CA PRO A 405 -15.60 -0.84 -9.90
C PRO A 405 -16.00 -0.70 -11.38
N TYR A 406 -15.45 -1.52 -12.28
CA TYR A 406 -15.85 -1.56 -13.69
C TYR A 406 -17.32 -1.93 -13.87
N LEU A 407 -17.76 -2.99 -13.17
CA LEU A 407 -19.16 -3.45 -13.19
C LEU A 407 -20.11 -2.40 -12.60
N LEU A 408 -19.77 -1.83 -11.44
CA LEU A 408 -20.62 -0.85 -10.76
C LEU A 408 -20.70 0.49 -11.48
N THR A 409 -19.75 0.81 -12.35
CA THR A 409 -19.75 2.01 -13.19
C THR A 409 -20.26 1.74 -14.60
N ASN A 410 -20.68 0.50 -14.90
CA ASN A 410 -21.14 0.07 -16.22
C ASN A 410 -20.12 0.40 -17.32
N GLY A 411 -18.85 0.08 -17.06
CA GLY A 411 -17.77 0.15 -18.05
C GLY A 411 -17.14 1.52 -18.28
N ARG A 412 -17.36 2.50 -17.39
CA ARG A 412 -16.75 3.84 -17.53
C ARG A 412 -15.22 3.85 -17.43
N LEU A 413 -14.66 2.90 -16.70
CA LEU A 413 -13.22 2.69 -16.59
C LEU A 413 -12.70 2.07 -17.90
N SER A 414 -12.35 2.93 -18.84
CA SER A 414 -12.08 2.58 -20.25
C SER A 414 -10.66 2.92 -20.69
N GLU A 415 -9.80 3.27 -19.74
CA GLU A 415 -8.42 3.67 -19.96
C GLU A 415 -7.60 2.49 -20.50
N ASP A 416 -6.91 2.73 -21.60
CA ASP A 416 -6.00 1.79 -22.30
C ASP A 416 -4.59 2.42 -22.40
N ASN A 417 -4.21 3.15 -21.35
CA ASN A 417 -2.95 3.91 -21.27
C ASN A 417 -2.44 4.10 -19.82
N LEU A 418 -2.81 3.19 -18.93
CA LEU A 418 -2.38 3.14 -17.53
C LEU A 418 -0.91 2.74 -17.39
N GLY A 419 -0.25 2.30 -18.46
CA GLY A 419 1.18 2.01 -18.46
C GLY A 419 1.47 0.61 -17.93
N ILE A 420 0.69 -0.35 -18.43
CA ILE A 420 1.00 -1.78 -18.42
C ILE A 420 1.45 -2.18 -19.83
N ARG A 421 1.87 -3.43 -20.02
CA ARG A 421 2.41 -3.88 -21.32
C ARG A 421 1.35 -3.90 -22.42
N GLU A 422 0.10 -4.18 -22.04
CA GLU A 422 -1.04 -4.27 -22.95
C GLU A 422 -1.58 -2.92 -23.41
N SER A 423 -1.20 -1.82 -22.77
CA SER A 423 -1.71 -0.48 -23.08
C SER A 423 -1.62 -0.15 -24.58
N GLY A 424 -2.76 0.22 -25.15
CA GLY A 424 -2.98 0.54 -26.56
C GLY A 424 -3.52 -0.62 -27.40
N ASN A 425 -3.95 -1.73 -26.78
CA ASN A 425 -4.45 -2.92 -27.50
C ASN A 425 -5.97 -2.86 -27.80
N GLY A 426 -6.69 -1.83 -27.35
CA GLY A 426 -8.13 -1.67 -27.49
C GLY A 426 -8.98 -2.34 -26.40
N ILE A 427 -8.36 -2.88 -25.36
CA ILE A 427 -8.99 -3.41 -24.15
C ILE A 427 -8.61 -2.45 -23.01
N PRO A 428 -9.55 -2.03 -22.15
CA PRO A 428 -9.18 -1.25 -20.98
C PRO A 428 -8.16 -1.99 -20.13
N ASP A 429 -7.09 -1.32 -19.73
CA ASP A 429 -5.96 -1.90 -18.98
C ASP A 429 -6.42 -2.56 -17.68
N LEU A 430 -7.50 -2.05 -17.07
CA LEU A 430 -8.16 -2.68 -15.93
C LEU A 430 -8.59 -4.13 -16.20
N LEU A 431 -9.15 -4.34 -17.40
CA LEU A 431 -9.58 -5.66 -17.82
C LEU A 431 -8.38 -6.54 -18.15
N ASP A 432 -7.34 -6.00 -18.82
CA ASP A 432 -6.13 -6.79 -19.07
C ASP A 432 -5.44 -7.23 -17.77
N GLU A 433 -5.45 -6.39 -16.74
CA GLU A 433 -4.93 -6.75 -15.41
C GLU A 433 -5.72 -7.89 -14.75
N ALA A 434 -7.07 -7.81 -14.75
CA ALA A 434 -7.90 -8.90 -14.25
C ALA A 434 -7.75 -10.17 -15.09
N ARG A 435 -7.64 -10.01 -16.42
CA ARG A 435 -7.51 -11.10 -17.38
C ARG A 435 -6.26 -11.92 -17.13
N ASN A 436 -5.14 -11.27 -16.80
CA ASN A 436 -3.87 -11.94 -16.54
C ASN A 436 -4.02 -13.04 -15.47
N GLU A 437 -4.74 -12.74 -14.38
CA GLU A 437 -5.01 -13.70 -13.31
C GLU A 437 -6.01 -14.79 -13.73
N VAL A 438 -7.06 -14.45 -14.50
CA VAL A 438 -8.02 -15.43 -15.04
C VAL A 438 -7.32 -16.44 -15.96
N ASP A 439 -6.48 -15.94 -16.86
CA ASP A 439 -5.77 -16.76 -17.85
C ASP A 439 -4.69 -17.64 -17.17
N PHE A 440 -4.07 -17.16 -16.09
CA PHE A 440 -3.21 -17.99 -15.25
C PHE A 440 -3.94 -19.23 -14.72
N PHE A 441 -5.10 -19.06 -14.07
CA PHE A 441 -5.84 -20.21 -13.55
C PHE A 441 -6.32 -21.19 -14.64
N LEU A 442 -6.62 -20.68 -15.84
CA LEU A 442 -6.93 -21.52 -17.00
C LEU A 442 -5.70 -22.27 -17.54
N SER A 443 -4.50 -21.70 -17.41
CA SER A 443 -3.23 -22.29 -17.86
C SER A 443 -2.76 -23.44 -16.98
N ILE A 444 -3.15 -23.46 -15.70
CA ILE A 444 -2.80 -24.50 -14.73
C ILE A 444 -3.87 -25.59 -14.59
N ARG A 445 -4.74 -25.74 -15.59
CA ARG A 445 -5.64 -26.91 -15.68
C ARG A 445 -4.86 -28.19 -15.95
N ASP A 446 -5.42 -29.32 -15.51
CA ASP A 446 -4.91 -30.64 -15.84
C ASP A 446 -6.01 -31.49 -16.48
N GLY A 447 -5.98 -31.60 -17.81
CA GLY A 447 -7.10 -32.13 -18.57
C GLY A 447 -8.36 -31.27 -18.35
N GLU A 448 -9.43 -31.88 -17.86
CA GLU A 448 -10.68 -31.17 -17.48
C GLU A 448 -10.67 -30.62 -16.05
N ALA A 449 -9.66 -30.94 -15.24
CA ALA A 449 -9.57 -30.59 -13.82
C ALA A 449 -8.85 -29.25 -13.57
N TYR A 450 -9.06 -28.67 -12.39
CA TYR A 450 -8.62 -27.31 -12.04
C TYR A 450 -7.69 -27.32 -10.83
N SER A 451 -6.46 -26.79 -10.98
CA SER A 451 -5.43 -26.74 -9.94
C SER A 451 -5.66 -25.64 -8.90
N GLN A 452 -5.11 -25.85 -7.70
CA GLN A 452 -5.10 -24.87 -6.60
C GLN A 452 -4.07 -23.75 -6.74
N GLY A 453 -3.04 -23.91 -7.57
CA GLY A 453 -1.96 -22.93 -7.68
C GLY A 453 -0.61 -23.53 -8.01
N VAL A 454 0.42 -22.68 -7.93
CA VAL A 454 1.83 -22.97 -8.19
C VAL A 454 2.66 -22.42 -7.03
N THR A 455 3.60 -23.22 -6.55
CA THR A 455 4.48 -22.89 -5.41
C THR A 455 5.51 -21.81 -5.74
N ASN A 456 6.24 -21.38 -4.71
CA ASN A 456 7.55 -20.77 -4.86
C ASN A 456 8.52 -21.72 -5.58
N PRO A 457 9.58 -21.19 -6.23
CA PRO A 457 10.59 -22.04 -6.86
C PRO A 457 11.35 -22.81 -5.79
N ASP A 458 11.93 -23.96 -6.15
CA ASP A 458 12.84 -24.68 -5.27
C ASP A 458 14.10 -23.86 -4.95
N LYS A 459 14.89 -24.32 -3.97
CA LYS A 459 16.12 -23.64 -3.54
C LYS A 459 17.11 -23.34 -4.68
N ASP A 460 17.13 -24.18 -5.72
CA ASP A 460 18.04 -24.01 -6.86
C ASP A 460 17.43 -23.16 -8.00
N TRP A 461 16.21 -22.64 -7.84
CA TRP A 461 15.49 -21.82 -8.82
C TRP A 461 15.25 -22.54 -10.17
N ARG A 462 15.20 -23.88 -10.14
CA ARG A 462 15.07 -24.74 -11.33
C ARG A 462 13.68 -25.26 -11.56
N MET A 463 12.85 -25.32 -10.52
CA MET A 463 11.49 -25.83 -10.68
C MET A 463 10.50 -25.22 -9.70
N MET A 464 9.23 -25.23 -10.11
CA MET A 464 8.08 -25.03 -9.24
C MET A 464 7.17 -26.26 -9.31
N PHE A 465 6.15 -26.28 -8.46
CA PHE A 465 5.17 -27.36 -8.43
C PHE A 465 3.77 -26.81 -8.60
N GLN A 466 3.03 -27.36 -9.56
CA GLN A 466 1.59 -27.16 -9.68
C GLN A 466 0.89 -28.07 -8.67
N ALA A 467 0.11 -27.46 -7.79
CA ALA A 467 -0.69 -28.17 -6.80
C ALA A 467 -1.77 -29.03 -7.46
N GLY A 468 -2.25 -30.03 -6.73
CA GLY A 468 -3.30 -30.93 -7.20
C GLY A 468 -4.62 -30.22 -7.48
N CYS A 469 -5.43 -30.85 -8.34
CA CYS A 469 -6.73 -30.31 -8.72
C CYS A 469 -7.80 -30.53 -7.65
N THR A 470 -8.71 -29.57 -7.52
CA THR A 470 -9.80 -29.59 -6.53
C THR A 470 -11.11 -29.13 -7.14
N THR A 471 -12.22 -29.51 -6.51
CA THR A 471 -13.55 -29.00 -6.90
C THR A 471 -13.72 -27.54 -6.49
N MET A 472 -13.07 -27.12 -5.39
CA MET A 472 -13.00 -25.71 -4.98
C MET A 472 -12.41 -24.82 -6.09
N ALA A 473 -11.27 -25.23 -6.68
CA ALA A 473 -10.64 -24.50 -7.77
C ALA A 473 -11.52 -24.46 -9.03
N ALA A 474 -12.29 -25.52 -9.29
CA ALA A 474 -13.26 -25.54 -10.39
C ALA A 474 -14.41 -24.53 -10.17
N TRP A 475 -14.96 -24.43 -8.96
CA TRP A 475 -15.96 -23.42 -8.65
C TRP A 475 -15.42 -22.00 -8.77
N ALA A 476 -14.21 -21.75 -8.27
CA ALA A 476 -13.56 -20.46 -8.38
C ALA A 476 -13.28 -20.10 -9.86
N ASN A 477 -12.77 -21.03 -10.67
CA ASN A 477 -12.56 -20.80 -12.11
C ASN A 477 -13.87 -20.51 -12.86
N ALA A 478 -14.98 -21.14 -12.47
CA ALA A 478 -16.29 -20.82 -13.00
C ALA A 478 -16.68 -19.36 -12.69
N ALA A 479 -16.44 -18.90 -11.47
CA ALA A 479 -16.72 -17.53 -11.04
C ALA A 479 -15.79 -16.51 -11.74
N ASN A 480 -14.48 -16.79 -11.78
CA ASN A 480 -13.46 -15.98 -12.46
C ASN A 480 -13.85 -15.72 -13.92
N CYS A 481 -14.11 -16.79 -14.67
CA CYS A 481 -14.45 -16.70 -16.09
C CYS A 481 -15.82 -16.04 -16.30
N ALA A 482 -16.82 -16.31 -15.45
CA ALA A 482 -18.14 -15.70 -15.60
C ALA A 482 -18.10 -14.18 -15.35
N MET A 483 -17.35 -13.73 -14.33
CA MET A 483 -17.17 -12.31 -14.05
C MET A 483 -16.37 -11.61 -15.16
N MET A 484 -15.33 -12.26 -15.68
CA MET A 484 -14.54 -11.74 -16.80
C MET A 484 -15.38 -11.62 -18.09
N ALA A 485 -16.20 -12.64 -18.38
CA ALA A 485 -17.12 -12.61 -19.51
C ALA A 485 -18.15 -11.47 -19.38
N GLU A 486 -18.64 -11.19 -18.18
CA GLU A 486 -19.55 -10.08 -17.93
C GLU A 486 -18.86 -8.73 -18.19
N ALA A 487 -17.61 -8.58 -17.76
CA ALA A 487 -16.84 -7.38 -18.08
C ALA A 487 -16.67 -7.19 -19.60
N PHE A 488 -16.36 -8.24 -20.36
CA PHE A 488 -16.32 -8.16 -21.82
C PHE A 488 -17.68 -7.97 -22.49
N ARG A 489 -18.79 -8.42 -21.87
CA ARG A 489 -20.14 -8.11 -22.33
C ARG A 489 -20.40 -6.60 -22.25
N ILE A 490 -20.00 -5.97 -21.15
CA ILE A 490 -20.13 -4.52 -20.94
C ILE A 490 -19.20 -3.76 -21.89
N GLN A 491 -17.95 -4.22 -22.05
CA GLN A 491 -16.97 -3.61 -22.94
C GLN A 491 -17.37 -3.70 -24.42
N GLY A 492 -18.09 -4.76 -24.81
CA GLY A 492 -18.54 -5.00 -26.19
C GLY A 492 -17.72 -6.04 -26.97
N ASN A 493 -16.67 -6.63 -26.38
CA ASN A 493 -15.87 -7.69 -27.00
C ASN A 493 -16.61 -9.04 -26.97
N SER A 494 -17.42 -9.28 -28.00
CA SER A 494 -18.24 -10.50 -28.10
C SER A 494 -17.43 -11.80 -28.23
N GLU A 495 -16.20 -11.74 -28.73
CA GLU A 495 -15.35 -12.92 -28.88
C GLU A 495 -14.84 -13.40 -27.52
N LEU A 496 -14.20 -12.51 -26.76
CA LEU A 496 -13.72 -12.80 -25.42
C LEU A 496 -14.87 -13.09 -24.46
N GLN A 497 -15.98 -12.35 -24.55
CA GLN A 497 -17.19 -12.64 -23.78
C GLN A 497 -17.66 -14.09 -23.99
N LYS A 498 -17.78 -14.55 -25.25
CA LYS A 498 -18.19 -15.93 -25.56
C LYS A 498 -17.15 -16.95 -25.11
N TYR A 499 -15.87 -16.65 -25.26
CA TYR A 499 -14.78 -17.52 -24.81
C TYR A 499 -14.86 -17.79 -23.31
N TYR A 500 -14.84 -16.74 -22.48
CA TYR A 500 -14.88 -16.89 -21.03
C TYR A 500 -16.23 -17.44 -20.54
N THR A 501 -17.35 -17.15 -21.22
CA THR A 501 -18.65 -17.79 -20.90
C THR A 501 -18.57 -19.31 -21.06
N ARG A 502 -17.94 -19.81 -22.13
CA ARG A 502 -17.78 -21.25 -22.34
C ARG A 502 -16.88 -21.88 -21.28
N GLU A 503 -15.76 -21.25 -20.95
CA GLU A 503 -14.86 -21.77 -19.91
C GLU A 503 -15.52 -21.76 -18.52
N ALA A 504 -16.32 -20.73 -18.22
CA ALA A 504 -17.12 -20.68 -17.00
C ALA A 504 -18.10 -21.87 -16.89
N ILE A 505 -18.87 -22.14 -17.96
CA ILE A 505 -19.81 -23.27 -18.00
C ILE A 505 -19.07 -24.60 -17.89
N LYS A 506 -17.94 -24.77 -18.58
CA LYS A 506 -17.12 -26.01 -18.48
C LYS A 506 -16.67 -26.26 -17.04
N ALA A 507 -16.10 -25.26 -16.36
CA ALA A 507 -15.65 -25.37 -14.99
C ALA A 507 -16.80 -25.69 -14.03
N TYR A 508 -17.94 -25.00 -14.21
CA TYR A 508 -19.15 -25.23 -13.42
C TYR A 508 -19.66 -26.66 -13.57
N ARG A 509 -19.80 -27.16 -14.81
CA ARG A 509 -20.31 -28.52 -15.09
C ARG A 509 -19.32 -29.60 -14.66
N TYR A 510 -18.01 -29.33 -14.71
CA TYR A 510 -17.01 -30.22 -14.14
C TYR A 510 -17.21 -30.36 -12.63
N ALA A 511 -17.35 -29.23 -11.93
CA ALA A 511 -17.50 -29.21 -10.47
C ALA A 511 -18.78 -29.93 -10.00
N GLU A 512 -19.90 -29.74 -10.70
CA GLU A 512 -21.18 -30.42 -10.39
C GLU A 512 -21.08 -31.95 -10.43
N LYS A 513 -20.24 -32.49 -11.32
CA LYS A 513 -20.08 -33.94 -11.53
C LYS A 513 -19.15 -34.60 -10.52
N GLN A 514 -18.40 -33.83 -9.72
CA GLN A 514 -17.46 -34.39 -8.76
C GLN A 514 -18.18 -35.05 -7.59
N LYS A 515 -17.68 -36.21 -7.16
CA LYS A 515 -18.20 -36.92 -5.98
C LYS A 515 -18.07 -36.08 -4.70
N ASN A 516 -16.91 -35.44 -4.53
CA ASN A 516 -16.71 -34.43 -3.48
C ASN A 516 -16.84 -33.04 -4.09
N GLN A 517 -17.97 -32.39 -3.86
CA GLN A 517 -18.25 -31.07 -4.43
C GLN A 517 -17.62 -29.90 -3.66
N GLN A 518 -17.07 -30.15 -2.46
CA GLN A 518 -16.44 -29.13 -1.60
C GLN A 518 -17.30 -27.88 -1.34
N LEU A 519 -18.62 -28.04 -1.34
CA LEU A 519 -19.56 -26.93 -1.25
C LEU A 519 -19.43 -26.16 0.07
N ASP A 520 -19.16 -26.86 1.17
CA ASP A 520 -19.10 -26.29 2.51
C ASP A 520 -17.66 -26.18 3.05
N ASP A 521 -16.65 -26.55 2.24
CA ASP A 521 -15.24 -26.29 2.53
C ASP A 521 -14.94 -24.79 2.40
N LEU A 522 -13.91 -24.31 3.09
CA LEU A 522 -13.51 -22.90 3.08
C LEU A 522 -12.22 -22.67 2.29
N GLN A 523 -12.23 -21.60 1.49
CA GLN A 523 -11.05 -20.98 0.88
C GLN A 523 -11.01 -19.52 1.32
N HIS A 524 -9.91 -19.08 1.92
CA HIS A 524 -9.70 -17.65 2.18
C HIS A 524 -9.28 -16.94 0.89
N VAL A 525 -9.95 -15.83 0.56
CA VAL A 525 -9.63 -14.94 -0.55
C VAL A 525 -9.39 -13.53 0.00
N GLY A 526 -8.11 -13.22 0.26
CA GLY A 526 -7.74 -12.09 1.11
C GLY A 526 -8.30 -12.24 2.53
N ILE A 527 -8.98 -11.19 3.02
CA ILE A 527 -9.55 -11.17 4.38
C ILE A 527 -10.87 -11.96 4.53
N TYR A 528 -11.45 -12.45 3.44
CA TYR A 528 -12.78 -13.09 3.46
C TYR A 528 -12.69 -14.61 3.31
N PRO A 529 -13.38 -15.39 4.14
CA PRO A 529 -13.61 -16.81 3.88
C PRO A 529 -14.74 -16.98 2.86
N MET A 530 -14.50 -17.73 1.79
CA MET A 530 -15.51 -18.15 0.82
C MET A 530 -15.70 -19.66 0.88
N ARG A 531 -16.95 -20.09 0.81
CA ARG A 531 -17.30 -21.51 0.64
C ARG A 531 -17.32 -21.88 -0.84
N GLY A 532 -17.25 -23.18 -1.15
CA GLY A 532 -17.54 -23.66 -2.51
C GLY A 532 -18.91 -23.20 -3.01
N ARG A 533 -19.91 -23.15 -2.12
CA ARG A 533 -21.23 -22.56 -2.40
C ARG A 533 -21.19 -21.10 -2.79
N ASP A 534 -20.30 -20.31 -2.20
CA ASP A 534 -20.22 -18.88 -2.49
C ASP A 534 -19.66 -18.64 -3.89
N PHE A 535 -18.64 -19.42 -4.29
CA PHE A 535 -18.15 -19.43 -5.68
C PHE A 535 -19.20 -19.94 -6.66
N ARG A 536 -19.88 -21.05 -6.33
CA ARG A 536 -20.97 -21.61 -7.14
C ARG A 536 -22.10 -20.59 -7.35
N GLN A 537 -22.51 -19.92 -6.28
CA GLN A 537 -23.52 -18.87 -6.32
C GLN A 537 -23.07 -17.70 -7.22
N MET A 538 -21.84 -17.23 -7.03
CA MET A 538 -21.26 -16.13 -7.82
C MET A 538 -21.20 -16.48 -9.31
N ALA A 539 -20.71 -17.67 -9.65
CA ALA A 539 -20.66 -18.14 -11.03
C ALA A 539 -22.07 -18.19 -11.65
N ALA A 540 -23.05 -18.74 -10.93
CA ALA A 540 -24.44 -18.78 -11.39
C ALA A 540 -25.03 -17.36 -11.58
N ALA A 541 -24.73 -16.42 -10.69
CA ALA A 541 -25.20 -15.03 -10.81
C ALA A 541 -24.71 -14.37 -12.11
N PHE A 542 -23.42 -14.50 -12.43
CA PHE A 542 -22.87 -13.94 -13.67
C PHE A 542 -23.30 -14.74 -14.91
N LEU A 543 -23.43 -16.07 -14.83
CA LEU A 543 -23.97 -16.87 -15.94
C LEU A 543 -25.43 -16.50 -16.26
N TYR A 544 -26.22 -16.06 -15.27
CA TYR A 544 -27.53 -15.48 -15.53
C TYR A 544 -27.42 -14.17 -16.34
N ASN A 545 -26.53 -13.24 -15.93
CA ASN A 545 -26.28 -12.01 -16.69
C ASN A 545 -25.86 -12.28 -18.15
N LEU A 546 -25.12 -13.37 -18.38
CA LEU A 546 -24.61 -13.73 -19.71
C LEU A 546 -25.61 -14.47 -20.60
N THR A 547 -26.50 -15.27 -20.02
CA THR A 547 -27.34 -16.21 -20.79
C THR A 547 -28.85 -15.96 -20.66
N ALA A 548 -29.29 -15.21 -19.65
CA ALA A 548 -30.69 -15.06 -19.25
C ALA A 548 -31.42 -16.38 -18.92
N GLU A 549 -30.71 -17.52 -18.78
CA GLU A 549 -31.35 -18.78 -18.40
C GLU A 549 -31.74 -18.78 -16.92
N ARG A 550 -33.04 -18.85 -16.65
CA ARG A 550 -33.62 -18.79 -15.29
C ARG A 550 -33.10 -19.86 -14.32
N SER A 551 -32.55 -20.97 -14.83
CA SER A 551 -31.91 -21.99 -13.99
C SER A 551 -30.70 -21.44 -13.23
N TRP A 552 -29.93 -20.53 -13.83
CA TRP A 552 -28.79 -19.90 -13.15
C TRP A 552 -29.24 -18.94 -12.05
N GLU A 553 -30.25 -18.10 -12.34
CA GLU A 553 -30.85 -17.22 -11.35
C GLU A 553 -31.40 -18.01 -10.16
N LYS A 554 -32.11 -19.13 -10.42
CA LYS A 554 -32.62 -20.00 -9.36
C LYS A 554 -31.49 -20.52 -8.45
N ILE A 555 -30.39 -21.02 -9.03
CA ILE A 555 -29.25 -21.54 -8.24
C ILE A 555 -28.66 -20.43 -7.36
N MET A 556 -28.48 -19.25 -7.93
CA MET A 556 -27.96 -18.08 -7.21
C MET A 556 -28.83 -17.74 -5.99
N VAL A 557 -30.16 -17.80 -6.12
CA VAL A 557 -31.11 -17.54 -5.04
C VAL A 557 -31.10 -18.66 -3.99
N ASP A 558 -31.07 -19.92 -4.44
CA ASP A 558 -31.07 -21.09 -3.56
C ASP A 558 -29.84 -21.08 -2.64
N GLU A 559 -28.65 -20.84 -3.19
CA GLU A 559 -27.37 -20.82 -2.47
C GLU A 559 -27.12 -19.56 -1.62
N SER A 560 -27.95 -18.52 -1.77
CA SER A 560 -27.79 -17.31 -0.97
C SER A 560 -28.05 -17.54 0.50
N ILE A 561 -27.17 -17.06 1.38
CA ILE A 561 -27.41 -17.01 2.83
C ILE A 561 -28.39 -15.88 3.19
N VAL A 562 -28.55 -14.88 2.33
CA VAL A 562 -29.44 -13.73 2.57
C VAL A 562 -30.90 -14.16 2.50
N LYS A 563 -31.42 -14.64 3.64
CA LYS A 563 -32.81 -15.08 3.81
C LYS A 563 -33.68 -14.04 4.53
N THR A 564 -33.09 -13.04 5.17
CA THR A 564 -33.78 -11.92 5.85
C THR A 564 -33.18 -10.57 5.48
N ASP A 565 -33.88 -9.48 5.77
CA ASP A 565 -33.41 -8.10 5.52
C ASP A 565 -32.24 -7.66 6.43
N THR A 566 -31.91 -8.47 7.45
CA THR A 566 -30.84 -8.23 8.43
C THR A 566 -29.64 -9.16 8.26
N THR A 567 -29.68 -10.05 7.27
CA THR A 567 -28.58 -10.98 7.02
C THR A 567 -27.40 -10.23 6.41
N LYS A 568 -26.21 -10.33 7.01
CA LYS A 568 -24.99 -9.74 6.45
C LYS A 568 -24.52 -10.51 5.21
N LEU A 569 -23.86 -9.82 4.28
CA LEU A 569 -23.30 -10.43 3.06
C LEU A 569 -22.07 -11.30 3.33
N PHE A 570 -21.43 -11.14 4.48
CA PHE A 570 -20.29 -11.93 4.86
C PHE A 570 -20.23 -12.14 6.38
N LYS A 571 -19.52 -13.19 6.77
CA LYS A 571 -19.18 -13.53 8.15
C LYS A 571 -17.79 -14.12 8.16
N THR A 572 -16.96 -13.75 9.13
CA THR A 572 -15.62 -14.32 9.30
C THR A 572 -15.64 -15.53 10.26
N GLY A 573 -14.53 -16.28 10.32
CA GLY A 573 -14.35 -17.42 11.21
C GLY A 573 -14.73 -18.78 10.59
N LYS A 574 -14.80 -19.83 11.41
CA LYS A 574 -14.96 -21.24 10.98
C LYS A 574 -16.28 -21.56 10.26
N GLN A 575 -17.31 -20.74 10.46
CA GLN A 575 -18.59 -20.81 9.73
C GLN A 575 -18.74 -19.59 8.81
N GLY A 576 -17.61 -19.13 8.27
CA GLY A 576 -17.55 -17.93 7.46
C GLY A 576 -18.13 -18.14 6.07
N TYR A 577 -18.48 -17.03 5.43
CA TYR A 577 -18.96 -16.95 4.06
C TYR A 577 -18.77 -15.53 3.54
N CYS A 578 -18.76 -15.37 2.21
CA CYS A 578 -18.74 -14.07 1.57
C CYS A 578 -19.51 -14.09 0.24
N GLN A 579 -20.58 -13.31 0.15
CA GLN A 579 -21.48 -13.22 -1.01
C GLN A 579 -21.53 -11.80 -1.59
N ILE A 580 -20.46 -11.02 -1.41
CA ILE A 580 -20.35 -9.63 -1.90
C ILE A 580 -20.43 -9.59 -3.43
N TRP A 581 -19.62 -10.37 -4.13
CA TRP A 581 -19.56 -10.31 -5.60
C TRP A 581 -20.73 -11.00 -6.29
N SER A 582 -21.34 -12.02 -5.67
CA SER A 582 -22.59 -12.60 -6.17
C SER A 582 -23.75 -11.61 -6.03
N ALA A 583 -23.79 -10.83 -4.94
CA ALA A 583 -24.73 -9.72 -4.80
C ALA A 583 -24.48 -8.62 -5.84
N ALA A 584 -23.21 -8.25 -6.10
CA ALA A 584 -22.86 -7.28 -7.13
C ALA A 584 -23.36 -7.71 -8.52
N ALA A 585 -23.14 -8.96 -8.91
CA ALA A 585 -23.62 -9.52 -10.18
C ALA A 585 -25.13 -9.32 -10.38
N TYR A 586 -25.94 -9.54 -9.33
CA TYR A 586 -27.39 -9.39 -9.40
C TYR A 586 -27.84 -7.94 -9.42
N MET A 587 -27.15 -7.06 -8.67
CA MET A 587 -27.45 -5.62 -8.66
C MET A 587 -27.16 -4.98 -10.03
N THR A 588 -26.17 -5.50 -10.76
CA THR A 588 -25.82 -5.06 -12.12
C THR A 588 -26.47 -5.91 -13.22
N CYS A 589 -27.36 -6.84 -12.88
CA CYS A 589 -28.02 -7.73 -13.84
C CYS A 589 -28.74 -6.95 -14.96
N PRO A 590 -28.44 -7.24 -16.24
CA PRO A 590 -29.08 -6.56 -17.38
C PRO A 590 -30.45 -7.13 -17.75
N HIS A 591 -30.85 -8.25 -17.16
CA HIS A 591 -32.11 -8.96 -17.44
C HIS A 591 -33.16 -8.73 -16.35
N GLU A 592 -34.41 -9.12 -16.65
CA GLU A 592 -35.50 -9.16 -15.67
C GLU A 592 -35.09 -9.99 -14.44
N ARG A 593 -35.50 -9.57 -13.24
CA ARG A 593 -35.25 -10.29 -11.99
C ARG A 593 -36.54 -10.97 -11.54
N HIS A 594 -36.54 -12.30 -11.45
CA HIS A 594 -37.75 -13.09 -11.17
C HIS A 594 -37.97 -13.34 -9.67
N TYR A 595 -37.02 -12.94 -8.82
CA TYR A 595 -37.11 -13.08 -7.36
C TYR A 595 -37.09 -11.70 -6.66
N PRO A 596 -38.20 -10.94 -6.71
CA PRO A 596 -38.25 -9.56 -6.20
C PRO A 596 -38.05 -9.46 -4.69
N GLN A 597 -38.56 -10.42 -3.91
CA GLN A 597 -38.33 -10.45 -2.45
C GLN A 597 -36.86 -10.69 -2.11
N PHE A 598 -36.19 -11.54 -2.89
CA PHE A 598 -34.77 -11.80 -2.71
C PHE A 598 -33.93 -10.56 -3.09
N HIS A 599 -34.27 -9.91 -4.21
CA HIS A 599 -33.67 -8.63 -4.59
C HIS A 599 -33.81 -7.57 -3.48
N HIS A 600 -35.00 -7.44 -2.88
CA HIS A 600 -35.23 -6.55 -1.75
C HIS A 600 -34.31 -6.86 -0.56
N ARG A 601 -34.22 -8.13 -0.16
CA ARG A 601 -33.33 -8.55 0.95
C ARG A 601 -31.86 -8.27 0.65
N LEU A 602 -31.39 -8.47 -0.58
CA LEU A 602 -30.04 -8.09 -0.99
C LEU A 602 -29.79 -6.59 -0.86
N CYS A 603 -30.72 -5.75 -1.35
CA CYS A 603 -30.63 -4.30 -1.18
C CYS A 603 -30.57 -3.91 0.31
N SER A 604 -31.37 -4.55 1.17
CA SER A 604 -31.35 -4.32 2.61
C SER A 604 -30.01 -4.73 3.24
N ALA A 605 -29.48 -5.90 2.88
CA ALA A 605 -28.18 -6.38 3.34
C ALA A 605 -27.02 -5.45 2.93
N ILE A 606 -27.04 -4.94 1.70
CA ILE A 606 -26.06 -3.95 1.20
C ILE A 606 -26.17 -2.65 1.98
N ASN A 607 -27.39 -2.15 2.19
CA ASN A 607 -27.61 -0.86 2.87
C ASN A 607 -27.35 -0.91 4.38
N GLN A 608 -27.50 -2.08 5.03
CA GLN A 608 -27.24 -2.23 6.47
C GLN A 608 -25.74 -2.03 6.78
N ALA A 609 -24.86 -2.60 5.96
CA ALA A 609 -23.41 -2.57 6.17
C ALA A 609 -22.79 -1.16 6.08
N HIS A 610 -23.44 -0.21 5.39
CA HIS A 610 -23.04 1.20 5.44
C HIS A 610 -23.08 1.78 6.85
N THR A 611 -24.04 1.34 7.68
CA THR A 611 -24.20 1.89 9.04
C THR A 611 -22.91 1.66 9.82
N ASP A 612 -22.30 0.49 9.67
CA ASP A 612 -21.04 0.16 10.33
C ASP A 612 -19.91 1.13 9.88
N HIS A 613 -19.81 1.43 8.57
CA HIS A 613 -18.80 2.35 8.02
C HIS A 613 -19.01 3.83 8.40
N VAL A 614 -20.24 4.34 8.34
CA VAL A 614 -20.52 5.73 8.75
C VAL A 614 -20.36 5.91 10.26
N GLN A 615 -20.84 4.95 11.06
CA GLN A 615 -20.67 5.04 12.52
C GLN A 615 -19.19 5.00 12.90
N ALA A 616 -18.40 4.17 12.23
CA ALA A 616 -16.94 4.18 12.36
C ALA A 616 -16.35 5.58 12.12
N MET A 617 -16.61 6.18 10.95
CA MET A 617 -16.09 7.50 10.60
C MET A 617 -16.45 8.58 11.64
N VAL A 618 -17.67 8.58 12.16
CA VAL A 618 -18.14 9.61 13.12
C VAL A 618 -17.51 9.47 14.51
N LYS A 619 -17.15 8.25 14.91
CA LYS A 619 -16.64 7.97 16.26
C LYS A 619 -15.12 8.10 16.36
N ARG A 620 -14.40 7.93 15.26
CA ARG A 620 -12.94 7.78 15.21
C ARG A 620 -12.19 9.11 15.08
N PRO A 621 -11.07 9.31 15.81
CA PRO A 621 -10.15 10.42 15.56
C PRO A 621 -9.66 10.47 14.11
N SER A 622 -9.34 9.32 13.50
CA SER A 622 -8.87 9.23 12.12
C SER A 622 -9.92 9.58 11.07
N ARG A 623 -11.21 9.57 11.45
CA ARG A 623 -12.36 9.65 10.53
C ARG A 623 -12.40 8.52 9.49
N ARG A 624 -11.68 7.41 9.71
CA ARG A 624 -11.66 6.31 8.76
C ARG A 624 -12.94 5.47 8.80
N ALA A 625 -13.38 5.08 7.62
CA ALA A 625 -14.57 4.28 7.41
C ALA A 625 -14.27 2.78 7.31
N THR A 626 -13.06 2.38 6.89
CA THR A 626 -12.72 0.96 6.80
C THR A 626 -12.82 0.24 8.15
N THR A 627 -13.20 -1.02 8.16
CA THR A 627 -13.38 -1.81 9.39
C THR A 627 -12.39 -2.96 9.52
N ASP A 628 -11.37 -3.02 8.66
CA ASP A 628 -10.30 -4.00 8.75
C ASP A 628 -9.48 -3.81 10.02
N ARG A 629 -9.50 -4.83 10.89
CA ARG A 629 -8.81 -4.80 12.18
C ARG A 629 -7.36 -5.23 12.08
N ARG A 630 -6.98 -5.91 11.00
CA ARG A 630 -5.64 -6.48 10.82
C ARG A 630 -4.72 -5.42 10.26
N TRP A 631 -5.02 -4.93 9.05
CA TRP A 631 -4.14 -4.04 8.31
C TRP A 631 -4.66 -2.60 8.31
N GLN A 632 -3.91 -1.72 8.97
CA GLN A 632 -4.24 -0.30 9.01
C GLN A 632 -4.08 0.39 7.65
N THR A 633 -3.29 -0.13 6.72
CA THR A 633 -3.13 0.47 5.38
C THR A 633 -4.20 0.03 4.36
N SER A 634 -5.07 -0.92 4.74
CA SER A 634 -6.15 -1.43 3.88
C SER A 634 -7.33 -0.46 3.80
N GLN A 635 -8.08 -0.49 2.69
CA GLN A 635 -9.23 0.40 2.44
C GLN A 635 -10.45 -0.37 1.89
N ASN A 636 -10.87 -1.42 2.60
CA ASN A 636 -11.98 -2.28 2.18
C ASN A 636 -13.34 -1.58 2.29
N LEU A 637 -13.85 -1.03 1.17
CA LEU A 637 -15.13 -0.30 1.05
C LEU A 637 -16.07 -0.87 -0.03
N GLN A 638 -15.93 -2.14 -0.40
CA GLN A 638 -16.71 -2.82 -1.43
C GLN A 638 -18.23 -2.64 -1.24
N ILE A 639 -18.73 -2.75 -0.02
CA ILE A 639 -20.16 -2.61 0.26
C ILE A 639 -20.64 -1.14 0.19
N ALA A 640 -19.78 -0.18 0.53
CA ALA A 640 -20.10 1.24 0.36
C ALA A 640 -20.26 1.60 -1.12
N MET A 641 -19.38 1.08 -1.98
CA MET A 641 -19.48 1.23 -3.44
C MET A 641 -20.79 0.63 -3.98
N MET A 642 -21.16 -0.56 -3.49
CA MET A 642 -22.44 -1.19 -3.87
C MET A 642 -23.65 -0.39 -3.38
N SER A 643 -23.63 0.11 -2.13
CA SER A 643 -24.71 0.96 -1.59
C SER A 643 -24.83 2.27 -2.40
N HIS A 644 -23.71 2.82 -2.85
CA HIS A 644 -23.67 4.01 -3.70
C HIS A 644 -24.25 3.74 -5.10
N HIS A 645 -23.97 2.58 -5.66
CA HIS A 645 -24.53 2.16 -6.95
C HIS A 645 -26.06 2.00 -6.89
N ILE A 646 -26.60 1.34 -5.86
CA ILE A 646 -28.04 1.01 -5.80
C ILE A 646 -28.93 2.13 -5.26
N THR A 647 -28.36 3.15 -4.61
CA THR A 647 -29.18 4.21 -4.00
C THR A 647 -29.71 5.19 -5.04
N SER A 648 -31.02 5.47 -4.97
CA SER A 648 -31.68 6.50 -5.78
C SER A 648 -31.79 7.84 -5.06
N SER A 649 -31.45 7.92 -3.77
CA SER A 649 -31.53 9.16 -3.00
C SER A 649 -30.28 10.01 -3.22
N PRO A 650 -30.39 11.24 -3.77
CA PRO A 650 -29.22 12.09 -4.02
C PRO A 650 -28.46 12.43 -2.74
N ALA A 651 -29.19 12.67 -1.63
CA ALA A 651 -28.58 12.94 -0.33
C ALA A 651 -27.78 11.74 0.19
N ARG A 652 -28.31 10.53 -0.01
CA ARG A 652 -27.63 9.30 0.37
C ARG A 652 -26.41 9.03 -0.51
N ARG A 653 -26.55 9.25 -1.81
CA ARG A 653 -25.46 9.13 -2.78
C ARG A 653 -24.29 10.02 -2.37
N GLN A 654 -24.55 11.30 -2.10
CA GLN A 654 -23.53 12.24 -1.64
C GLN A 654 -22.87 11.80 -0.31
N GLN A 655 -23.65 11.32 0.66
CA GLN A 655 -23.11 10.83 1.94
C GLN A 655 -22.10 9.68 1.74
N LEU A 656 -22.39 8.78 0.79
CA LEU A 656 -21.51 7.65 0.48
C LEU A 656 -20.26 8.10 -0.29
N GLU A 657 -20.39 9.06 -1.21
CA GLU A 657 -19.23 9.68 -1.87
C GLU A 657 -18.32 10.36 -0.85
N ASP A 658 -18.88 11.18 0.06
CA ASP A 658 -18.13 11.85 1.12
C ASP A 658 -17.39 10.84 2.01
N LEU A 659 -18.03 9.72 2.36
CA LEU A 659 -17.39 8.64 3.13
C LEU A 659 -16.20 8.04 2.39
N MET A 660 -16.36 7.74 1.09
CA MET A 660 -15.29 7.17 0.27
C MET A 660 -14.13 8.17 0.08
N TYR A 661 -14.43 9.47 -0.01
CA TYR A 661 -13.42 10.54 -0.05
C TYR A 661 -12.62 10.64 1.23
N VAL A 662 -13.26 10.67 2.38
CA VAL A 662 -12.55 10.76 3.67
C VAL A 662 -11.63 9.55 3.90
N GLU A 663 -12.05 8.35 3.46
CA GLU A 663 -11.20 7.17 3.49
C GLU A 663 -10.02 7.29 2.51
N ALA A 664 -10.27 7.68 1.26
CA ALA A 664 -9.22 7.85 0.26
C ALA A 664 -8.19 8.92 0.69
N ASP A 665 -8.66 10.05 1.24
CA ASP A 665 -7.84 11.15 1.72
C ASP A 665 -6.82 10.67 2.77
N TRP A 666 -7.21 9.74 3.66
CA TRP A 666 -6.31 9.17 4.66
C TRP A 666 -5.09 8.51 4.00
N ALA A 667 -5.32 7.61 3.04
CA ALA A 667 -4.23 6.92 2.35
C ALA A 667 -3.46 7.81 1.36
N LEU A 668 -4.01 8.97 1.00
CA LEU A 668 -3.40 9.92 0.07
C LEU A 668 -2.76 11.13 0.77
N GLY A 669 -2.51 11.04 2.08
CA GLY A 669 -1.69 12.02 2.81
C GLY A 669 -2.34 12.64 4.05
N ARG A 670 -3.66 12.50 4.25
CA ARG A 670 -4.37 13.00 5.45
C ARG A 670 -4.13 12.08 6.65
N ASN A 671 -2.86 11.82 6.97
CA ASN A 671 -2.41 10.93 8.02
C ASN A 671 -1.18 11.51 8.73
N PRO A 672 -0.76 11.00 9.91
CA PRO A 672 0.32 11.58 10.69
C PRO A 672 1.68 11.63 9.98
N GLY A 673 1.89 10.83 8.94
CA GLY A 673 3.10 10.86 8.13
C GLY A 673 3.09 11.90 7.01
N ASN A 674 1.96 12.56 6.75
CA ASN A 674 1.72 13.36 5.54
C ASN A 674 2.16 12.62 4.26
N ILE A 675 1.88 11.32 4.20
CA ILE A 675 2.46 10.39 3.21
C ILE A 675 1.36 9.66 2.45
N VAL A 676 1.55 9.50 1.15
CA VAL A 676 0.75 8.57 0.35
C VAL A 676 1.16 7.14 0.74
N GLU A 677 0.20 6.33 1.17
CA GLU A 677 0.39 4.94 1.60
C GLU A 677 0.50 3.96 0.43
N MET A 678 1.29 4.32 -0.58
CA MET A 678 1.71 3.45 -1.66
C MET A 678 3.04 3.97 -2.24
N THR A 679 3.77 3.12 -2.93
CA THR A 679 5.05 3.49 -3.55
C THR A 679 4.86 4.40 -4.78
N GLY A 680 5.76 5.37 -4.94
CA GLY A 680 5.95 6.16 -6.17
C GLY A 680 4.99 7.34 -6.45
N LEU A 681 3.89 7.53 -5.70
CA LEU A 681 2.89 8.57 -6.00
C LEU A 681 3.00 9.78 -5.07
N GLY A 682 3.05 10.99 -5.66
CA GLY A 682 2.93 12.24 -4.91
C GLY A 682 4.23 12.69 -4.23
N GLN A 683 4.17 13.84 -3.57
CA GLN A 683 5.33 14.54 -2.99
C GLN A 683 6.01 13.78 -1.84
N ARG A 684 5.26 12.91 -1.16
CA ARG A 684 5.77 12.03 -0.11
C ARG A 684 5.06 10.68 -0.23
N HIS A 685 5.84 9.62 -0.40
CA HIS A 685 5.35 8.26 -0.60
C HIS A 685 6.29 7.25 0.06
N LEU A 686 5.85 5.99 0.13
CA LEU A 686 6.64 4.89 0.68
C LEU A 686 7.74 4.51 -0.30
N THR A 687 8.95 4.26 0.20
CA THR A 687 10.15 4.05 -0.62
C THR A 687 10.75 2.67 -0.39
N ASP A 688 11.60 2.49 0.62
CA ASP A 688 12.24 1.20 0.88
C ASP A 688 11.25 0.29 1.60
N ILE A 689 10.52 -0.52 0.82
CA ILE A 689 9.67 -1.60 1.33
C ILE A 689 10.16 -2.98 0.85
N TYR A 690 9.59 -4.08 1.36
CA TYR A 690 9.93 -5.45 1.00
C TYR A 690 9.27 -5.82 -0.34
N THR A 691 9.95 -5.51 -1.45
CA THR A 691 9.34 -5.56 -2.80
C THR A 691 10.32 -5.61 -3.98
N THR A 692 9.75 -5.79 -5.17
CA THR A 692 10.31 -5.80 -6.54
C THR A 692 10.76 -4.43 -7.06
N GLY A 693 11.55 -4.42 -8.14
CA GLY A 693 12.13 -3.24 -8.79
C GLY A 693 13.65 -3.29 -8.83
N ARG A 694 14.28 -2.98 -7.69
CA ARG A 694 15.73 -3.02 -7.43
C ARG A 694 16.46 -4.25 -7.98
N ASN A 695 16.00 -5.44 -7.58
CA ASN A 695 16.60 -6.72 -7.94
C ASN A 695 16.13 -7.16 -9.33
N ASP A 696 15.14 -6.49 -9.89
CA ASP A 696 14.59 -6.72 -11.23
C ASP A 696 15.24 -5.84 -12.30
N GLY A 697 16.28 -5.08 -11.94
CA GLY A 697 17.05 -4.27 -12.89
C GLY A 697 16.57 -2.84 -13.05
N THR A 698 15.67 -2.36 -12.18
CA THR A 698 15.32 -0.94 -12.10
C THR A 698 15.71 -0.36 -10.75
N PRO A 699 16.37 0.81 -10.68
CA PRO A 699 16.57 1.49 -9.40
C PRO A 699 15.27 1.69 -8.61
N GLU A 700 15.37 1.68 -7.29
CA GLU A 700 14.25 1.87 -6.34
C GLU A 700 13.21 0.73 -6.34
N VAL A 701 11.95 1.04 -6.05
CA VAL A 701 10.84 0.08 -5.95
C VAL A 701 9.83 0.29 -7.06
N HIS A 702 9.12 -0.77 -7.41
CA HIS A 702 7.97 -0.64 -8.29
C HIS A 702 6.87 0.24 -7.67
N PRO A 703 6.17 1.06 -8.49
CA PRO A 703 5.12 1.95 -8.01
C PRO A 703 3.82 1.20 -7.67
N GLY A 704 3.01 1.78 -6.79
CA GLY A 704 1.63 1.33 -6.54
C GLY A 704 1.45 0.28 -5.43
N GLN A 705 2.51 -0.07 -4.70
CA GLN A 705 2.47 -1.16 -3.70
C GLN A 705 2.22 -0.58 -2.29
N THR A 706 1.35 -1.23 -1.52
CA THR A 706 0.90 -0.77 -0.19
C THR A 706 1.28 -1.78 0.89
N PRO A 707 2.36 -1.57 1.67
CA PRO A 707 2.78 -2.47 2.73
C PRO A 707 1.77 -2.56 3.87
N PHE A 708 1.87 -3.63 4.65
CA PHE A 708 1.08 -3.86 5.87
C PHE A 708 1.32 -2.79 6.93
N ASN A 709 2.55 -2.27 7.00
CA ASN A 709 3.09 -1.49 8.11
C ASN A 709 2.84 -2.19 9.46
N GLY A 710 2.98 -3.52 9.47
CA GLY A 710 2.78 -4.37 10.64
C GLY A 710 3.79 -4.09 11.75
N THR A 711 3.37 -4.38 12.97
CA THR A 711 4.14 -4.11 14.22
C THR A 711 4.12 -5.30 15.17
N GLU A 712 3.72 -6.45 14.66
CA GLU A 712 3.64 -7.72 15.36
C GLU A 712 4.90 -8.58 15.14
N THR A 713 4.91 -9.76 15.75
CA THR A 713 5.97 -10.76 15.57
C THR A 713 5.32 -12.03 15.01
N TRP A 714 5.64 -12.37 13.76
CA TRP A 714 5.23 -13.64 13.13
C TRP A 714 6.26 -14.74 13.39
N THR A 715 7.54 -14.40 13.29
CA THR A 715 8.67 -15.28 13.57
C THR A 715 9.74 -14.48 14.31
N GLU A 716 10.35 -15.06 15.34
CA GLU A 716 11.33 -14.34 16.18
C GLU A 716 12.70 -14.25 15.51
N GLY A 717 13.40 -13.11 15.67
CA GLY A 717 14.81 -12.97 15.31
C GLY A 717 15.13 -12.87 13.81
N ASN A 718 14.14 -12.67 12.94
CA ASN A 718 14.32 -12.48 11.51
C ASN A 718 13.38 -11.36 10.99
N GLY A 719 13.22 -11.24 9.67
CA GLY A 719 12.34 -10.22 9.09
C GLY A 719 10.85 -10.34 9.44
N GLY A 720 10.43 -11.40 10.13
CA GLY A 720 9.10 -11.56 10.71
C GLY A 720 8.96 -10.96 12.11
N ASP A 721 10.02 -10.36 12.67
CA ASP A 721 10.06 -9.83 14.02
C ASP A 721 10.12 -8.30 14.06
N ALA A 722 8.97 -7.63 14.16
CA ALA A 722 8.95 -6.16 14.20
C ALA A 722 9.73 -5.61 15.43
N ARG A 723 9.88 -6.39 16.52
CA ARG A 723 10.58 -5.94 17.74
C ARG A 723 12.00 -5.47 17.47
N ILE A 724 12.65 -5.99 16.42
CA ILE A 724 13.97 -5.55 15.97
C ILE A 724 13.99 -4.04 15.69
N LEU A 725 12.93 -3.52 15.06
CA LEU A 725 12.75 -2.08 14.84
C LEU A 725 12.17 -1.40 16.07
N LEU A 726 11.11 -1.97 16.64
CA LEU A 726 10.31 -1.30 17.68
C LEU A 726 11.09 -1.06 18.99
N ASN A 727 11.99 -1.97 19.37
CA ASN A 727 12.82 -1.83 20.57
C ASN A 727 13.84 -0.68 20.47
N ARG A 728 14.02 -0.14 19.25
CA ARG A 728 14.92 1.00 18.98
C ARG A 728 14.17 2.32 18.84
N CYS A 729 12.85 2.30 18.94
CA CYS A 729 12.05 3.52 18.99
C CYS A 729 12.22 4.24 20.34
N TYR A 730 12.22 5.57 20.29
CA TYR A 730 12.13 6.43 21.46
C TYR A 730 10.99 7.45 21.26
N PRO A 731 10.12 7.69 22.25
CA PRO A 731 9.91 6.85 23.43
C PRO A 731 9.56 5.40 23.02
N SER A 732 9.50 4.48 23.99
CA SER A 732 9.15 3.07 23.74
C SER A 732 7.95 2.97 22.78
N TRP A 733 8.01 2.10 21.76
CA TRP A 733 6.91 1.99 20.81
C TRP A 733 5.58 1.59 21.49
N GLN A 734 5.66 0.69 22.46
CA GLN A 734 4.53 0.07 23.13
C GLN A 734 3.91 1.00 24.18
N GLU A 735 4.74 1.69 24.96
CA GLU A 735 4.30 2.49 26.11
C GLU A 735 4.35 4.00 25.87
N GLY A 736 5.11 4.44 24.86
CA GLY A 736 5.36 5.85 24.57
C GLY A 736 4.22 6.58 23.86
N GLY A 737 3.17 5.87 23.44
CA GLY A 737 2.00 6.49 22.81
C GLY A 737 2.17 6.83 21.34
N TRP A 738 3.07 6.14 20.63
CA TRP A 738 3.27 6.32 19.18
C TRP A 738 1.95 6.24 18.41
N PRO A 739 1.69 7.18 17.48
CA PRO A 739 0.65 7.01 16.49
C PRO A 739 0.93 5.72 15.71
N ARG A 740 0.00 4.78 15.74
CA ARG A 740 0.15 3.51 15.01
C ARG A 740 0.32 3.76 13.52
N GLN A 741 -0.23 4.84 12.99
CA GLN A 741 -0.06 5.21 11.59
C GLN A 741 1.36 5.66 11.22
N GLU A 742 2.23 5.95 12.21
CA GLU A 742 3.66 6.18 12.00
C GLU A 742 4.47 4.87 11.96
N SER A 743 3.85 3.70 11.77
CA SER A 743 4.55 2.41 11.71
C SER A 743 5.23 2.10 10.38
N PHE A 744 5.33 3.05 9.46
CA PHE A 744 6.26 2.93 8.34
C PHE A 744 7.69 3.11 8.84
N PHE A 745 8.53 2.11 8.59
CA PHE A 745 9.99 2.19 8.74
C PHE A 745 10.58 2.06 7.34
N ASN A 746 11.50 2.94 6.97
CA ASN A 746 12.13 2.89 5.64
C ASN A 746 13.20 1.78 5.63
N GLN A 747 12.79 0.57 5.27
CA GLN A 747 13.57 -0.65 5.32
C GLN A 747 12.99 -1.74 4.42
N ARG A 748 13.84 -2.60 3.88
CA ARG A 748 13.44 -3.61 2.89
C ARG A 748 13.65 -5.07 3.30
N TYR A 749 13.84 -5.35 4.58
CA TYR A 749 14.21 -6.70 5.07
C TYR A 749 13.24 -7.30 6.08
N LEU A 750 12.39 -6.49 6.72
CA LEU A 750 11.36 -6.94 7.63
C LEU A 750 10.01 -7.03 6.93
N TRP A 751 9.70 -8.23 6.42
CA TRP A 751 8.45 -8.53 5.73
C TRP A 751 7.23 -8.29 6.62
N VAL A 752 7.27 -8.58 7.93
CA VAL A 752 6.14 -8.27 8.84
C VAL A 752 5.71 -6.79 8.80
N ASN A 753 6.64 -5.88 8.50
CA ASN A 753 6.36 -4.46 8.39
C ASN A 753 6.15 -4.02 6.95
N ALA A 754 7.10 -4.34 6.07
CA ALA A 754 7.20 -3.73 4.75
C ALA A 754 6.70 -4.63 3.60
N GLU A 755 6.22 -5.83 3.89
CA GLU A 755 5.54 -6.68 2.90
C GLU A 755 4.13 -6.18 2.62
N PHE A 756 3.58 -6.58 1.48
CA PHE A 756 2.21 -6.38 1.05
C PHE A 756 1.78 -7.63 0.28
N THR A 757 0.47 -7.80 0.11
CA THR A 757 -0.04 -8.74 -0.88
C THR A 757 -1.09 -8.06 -1.76
N PRO A 758 -1.14 -8.36 -3.08
CA PRO A 758 -2.22 -7.90 -3.96
C PRO A 758 -3.61 -8.23 -3.41
N ARG A 759 -3.73 -9.38 -2.73
CA ARG A 759 -5.00 -9.91 -2.18
C ARG A 759 -5.37 -9.39 -0.79
N GLU A 760 -4.57 -8.55 -0.13
CA GLU A 760 -4.93 -7.98 1.19
C GLU A 760 -4.95 -6.46 1.20
N THR A 761 -3.79 -5.81 1.15
CA THR A 761 -3.69 -4.34 1.34
C THR A 761 -3.94 -3.55 0.07
N MET A 762 -3.66 -4.11 -1.11
CA MET A 762 -3.85 -3.42 -2.39
C MET A 762 -5.29 -3.44 -2.89
N ARG A 763 -5.99 -4.58 -2.77
CA ARG A 763 -7.32 -4.81 -3.39
C ARG A 763 -8.40 -3.78 -3.05
N GLY A 764 -8.56 -3.46 -1.76
CA GLY A 764 -9.56 -2.50 -1.33
C GLY A 764 -9.23 -1.09 -1.81
N LYS A 765 -7.93 -0.74 -1.76
CA LYS A 765 -7.40 0.56 -2.20
C LYS A 765 -7.57 0.75 -3.70
N MET A 766 -7.14 -0.21 -4.50
CA MET A 766 -7.32 -0.16 -5.96
C MET A 766 -8.80 -0.06 -6.33
N ALA A 767 -9.67 -0.88 -5.72
CA ALA A 767 -11.10 -0.83 -6.02
C ALA A 767 -11.74 0.51 -5.65
N LEU A 768 -11.37 1.08 -4.48
CA LEU A 768 -11.84 2.40 -4.03
C LEU A 768 -11.39 3.51 -4.98
N LEU A 769 -10.10 3.58 -5.31
CA LEU A 769 -9.53 4.62 -6.15
C LEU A 769 -10.08 4.55 -7.58
N ALA A 770 -10.18 3.34 -8.15
CA ALA A 770 -10.80 3.11 -9.45
C ALA A 770 -12.29 3.51 -9.44
N TYR A 771 -13.05 3.14 -8.41
CA TYR A 771 -14.46 3.52 -8.32
C TYR A 771 -14.66 5.03 -8.23
N LEU A 772 -13.88 5.72 -7.38
CA LEU A 772 -13.95 7.17 -7.23
C LEU A 772 -13.61 7.91 -8.53
N TYR A 773 -12.69 7.36 -9.32
CA TYR A 773 -12.41 7.85 -10.67
C TYR A 773 -13.58 7.56 -11.63
N GLY A 774 -14.13 6.33 -11.66
CA GLY A 774 -15.18 5.93 -12.60
C GLY A 774 -16.59 6.48 -12.33
N ILE A 775 -16.85 7.05 -11.15
CA ILE A 775 -18.12 7.75 -10.85
C ILE A 775 -18.09 9.24 -11.21
N ARG A 776 -17.02 9.72 -11.85
CA ARG A 776 -16.83 11.12 -12.25
C ARG A 776 -16.98 11.37 -13.74
#